data_AF-A0A124BYW1-F1
#
_entry.id   AF-A0A124BYW1-F1
#
_cell.length_a   1.000
_cell.length_b   1.000
_cell.length_c   1.000
_cell.angle_alpha   90.00
_cell.angle_beta   90.00
_cell.angle_gamma   90.00
#
_symmetry.space_group_name_H-M   'P 1'
#
loop_
_entity.id
_entity.type
_entity.pdbx_description
1 polymer ?
#
loop_
_entity_poly.entity_id
_entity_poly.type
_entity_poly.pdbx_seq_one_letter_code
_entity_poly.pdbx_strand_id
1 'polypeptide(L)'
;MTIYIASLFLPYTVNFHQNEPEIRPAEGTSPQPTNPAENPTPNPNATLSLFERNNGAPQVGLTPGATTEHECIFSTDISKAEQEHTGYPFPKTDGDVALLTESEAHSPAWGSTLALNQPRPRAAFPASPSILKHQEIRPSGTEAPKEKPRSVPKTPTSHIRDSWADHSRKGSFSYADWTIETAEQGNGGLRNAVRSATDAGQLEDKVWVGTLGMPTDALPEHTKEAIAEKLEDEYGSVTVYVSDGDFDGHYTHFCKTILWPVFHYQIPDNPKSKAYEDHSWIYYVKTNQAFAERIAKNWKRGDSIWVQDYHLLLVPAMLRKLLPDAQIGFFLHIAFPSSEVFRCLAPRKELLEGMLGANLVGFQTDEYCRHFLQTCSRILNVEATNDGLQLEDRFVNVSKFSIGIDPTSWDQRRQAADVERWIKTISERYEGKRLIVSRDKIDQVRGIRQKLLSYELFLNTYPEWRDQVVLIQVATSTTEQPELEATISDIAMRINSTHSTLAHQPLVFLKQDLAFPQYLALISVADALIITSLREGMNLTSHEFVYCQDGKWGNKKYGSLILSEFTGSASVFGDHALLVNPWDYRQCAEAIHTALSRDEQERQEVWTKMHQAVLQNSTHNWVKSFSMTLSRVWNEQSSREIMAVPRLQTNKLEEMYHRSSRRLIIVDYEGTLASWGSPKSIIVTTPQRAITTLAELTEDPRNVVYVMSARMPEEMERLFRLVTNLGLIAENGCFVREPNSETWLKLTDKVQTDAWKAAVSHILEYYQERAEGSWVEQRHCSLMFHYESAEDQVAASRLASECAGHINDACLSQGVHAVPVERALVVEPAGINKASAAEVAWRSCLKQSQRDENVPRPDFLLAIGDGRDDESVFRWANKLDNARAVNYAMTVTLGSRSTEAKATLTQGVTAHGPAFESAIKVTPLSSHRYSAHLRKEWCIGAVPHGGYTTSVLYRLALVHFAHTHPALYKNSPATPISMQLAFLRRTSAGPAVLKVEDTKLGRRTSTLHVMLLQKPDSGKRKKSQTSTTEGKKGEDEDDEDLEVKVAGYITVSPADAEEGLSATTGWKVSSPVPAAGSKGDGSVDLETLGRTGRDGAWGKLIPEHSEFRKATGQTEFYVPVELSEEERKQRKMNAEQWARFRPAGDVNARWTNEALVYLTDMFPTALAGFDDAAEEAAVGGGKGLFWFPTVTLNIDLKKRLPEEGVEWLYSRVYTKKVRDGRTDLDVTVVDDKGDVVALSTQVGLVLSASRNIGSRAKL
;
A
#
# COMPACT_ATOMS: atom_id res chain seq x y z
N MET A 1 19.66 5.78 7.50
CA MET A 1 18.50 5.06 6.93
C MET A 1 17.59 4.90 8.11
N THR A 2 16.57 5.72 8.16
CA THR A 2 15.75 5.87 9.36
C THR A 2 14.65 4.82 9.32
N ILE A 3 14.36 4.20 10.47
CA ILE A 3 13.22 3.30 10.63
C ILE A 3 12.11 4.04 11.37
N TYR A 4 10.99 4.27 10.68
CA TYR A 4 9.77 4.83 11.26
C TYR A 4 8.96 3.72 11.93
N ILE A 5 8.82 3.77 13.25
CA ILE A 5 8.06 2.81 14.04
C ILE A 5 6.72 3.45 14.40
N ALA A 6 5.67 3.10 13.67
CA ALA A 6 4.32 3.63 13.84
C ALA A 6 3.51 2.74 14.79
N SER A 7 3.13 3.29 15.94
CA SER A 7 2.24 2.67 16.92
C SER A 7 1.22 3.70 17.42
N LEU A 8 0.04 3.25 17.86
CA LEU A 8 -1.00 4.19 18.30
C LEU A 8 -0.51 5.18 19.36
N PHE A 9 0.27 4.70 20.34
CA PHE A 9 0.85 5.50 21.41
C PHE A 9 2.37 5.63 21.23
N LEU A 10 2.90 6.83 21.45
CA LEU A 10 4.33 7.07 21.56
C LEU A 10 4.92 6.41 22.82
N PRO A 11 6.24 6.13 22.86
CA PRO A 11 6.92 5.70 24.08
C PRO A 11 6.96 6.77 25.18
N TYR A 12 6.73 8.04 24.82
CA TYR A 12 6.76 9.19 25.72
C TYR A 12 5.43 9.94 25.70
N THR A 13 5.11 10.57 26.83
CA THR A 13 3.94 11.43 27.03
C THR A 13 4.37 12.69 27.79
N VAL A 14 3.42 13.56 28.11
CA VAL A 14 3.68 14.84 28.77
C VAL A 14 3.04 14.86 30.15
N ASN A 15 3.78 15.37 31.13
CA ASN A 15 3.31 15.65 32.49
C ASN A 15 3.30 17.16 32.73
N PHE A 16 2.19 17.70 33.24
CA PHE A 16 2.05 19.14 33.52
C PHE A 16 2.25 19.46 35.00
N HIS A 17 3.11 20.43 35.29
CA HIS A 17 3.38 20.96 36.62
C HIS A 17 2.49 22.18 36.86
N GLN A 18 1.47 22.03 37.70
CA GLN A 18 0.64 23.17 38.12
C GLN A 18 1.21 23.78 39.41
N ASN A 19 1.50 25.08 39.39
CA ASN A 19 1.88 25.79 40.61
C ASN A 19 0.65 25.87 41.54
N GLU A 20 0.71 25.24 42.71
CA GLU A 20 -0.22 25.55 43.79
C GLU A 20 -0.04 27.03 44.20
N PRO A 21 -1.12 27.80 44.39
CA PRO A 21 -0.97 29.18 44.83
C PRO A 21 -0.45 29.23 46.27
N GLU A 22 0.66 29.94 46.48
CA GLU A 22 1.21 30.25 47.81
C GLU A 22 0.12 30.76 48.77
N ILE A 23 -0.13 30.00 49.84
CA ILE A 23 -0.97 30.43 50.95
C ILE A 23 -0.24 31.58 51.67
N ARG A 24 -0.69 32.81 51.45
CA ARG A 24 -0.25 33.98 52.25
C ARG A 24 -0.92 33.96 53.62
N PRO A 25 -0.23 34.36 54.72
CA PRO A 25 -0.80 34.33 56.06
C PRO A 25 -1.84 35.44 56.23
N ALA A 26 -2.94 35.13 56.93
CA ALA A 26 -3.99 36.07 57.26
C ALA A 26 -3.58 36.98 58.44
N GLU A 27 -3.66 38.31 58.25
CA GLU A 27 -3.69 39.29 59.34
C GLU A 27 -5.06 39.97 59.45
N GLY A 28 -5.73 39.68 60.58
CA GLY A 28 -6.49 40.58 61.44
C GLY A 28 -7.60 41.49 60.88
N THR A 29 -8.85 41.28 61.32
CA THR A 29 -9.49 42.12 62.36
C THR A 29 -10.90 41.61 62.76
N SER A 30 -11.14 41.61 64.08
CA SER A 30 -12.37 41.29 64.86
C SER A 30 -13.20 42.58 65.14
N PRO A 31 -14.27 42.64 65.99
CA PRO A 31 -15.17 41.62 66.59
C PRO A 31 -16.70 42.00 66.70
N GLN A 32 -17.57 40.96 66.81
CA GLN A 32 -18.79 40.76 67.68
C GLN A 32 -19.98 41.78 67.74
N PRO A 33 -21.14 41.52 68.44
CA PRO A 33 -21.80 40.31 69.02
C PRO A 33 -23.34 40.25 68.67
N THR A 34 -24.23 39.31 69.03
CA THR A 34 -24.75 38.87 70.36
C THR A 34 -25.74 37.67 70.23
N ASN A 35 -25.66 36.71 71.17
CA ASN A 35 -26.63 35.64 71.55
C ASN A 35 -27.80 36.22 72.41
N PRO A 36 -28.85 35.51 72.97
CA PRO A 36 -28.93 34.08 73.40
C PRO A 36 -30.33 33.33 73.49
N ALA A 37 -30.26 32.03 73.91
CA ALA A 37 -31.20 31.20 74.73
C ALA A 37 -32.54 30.67 74.11
N GLU A 38 -33.15 29.49 74.40
CA GLU A 38 -33.11 28.55 75.54
C GLU A 38 -33.82 27.17 75.24
N ASN A 39 -33.63 26.16 76.12
CA ASN A 39 -34.02 24.71 76.18
C ASN A 39 -35.54 24.39 76.49
N PRO A 40 -36.05 23.15 76.84
CA PRO A 40 -35.83 21.71 76.47
C PRO A 40 -37.12 20.79 76.29
N THR A 41 -37.00 19.56 75.72
CA THR A 41 -37.70 18.21 75.88
C THR A 41 -39.22 18.02 76.22
N PRO A 42 -39.94 16.86 75.98
CA PRO A 42 -39.50 15.44 75.80
C PRO A 42 -40.23 14.55 74.71
N ASN A 43 -39.68 13.34 74.52
CA ASN A 43 -40.04 12.18 73.66
C ASN A 43 -41.47 11.59 73.88
N PRO A 44 -42.10 10.81 72.93
CA PRO A 44 -41.59 9.49 72.46
C PRO A 44 -41.99 8.98 71.04
N ASN A 45 -41.08 8.33 70.32
CA ASN A 45 -41.23 6.95 69.77
C ASN A 45 -40.17 6.61 68.69
N ALA A 46 -39.39 5.59 69.05
CA ALA A 46 -38.46 4.72 68.31
C ALA A 46 -38.39 4.77 66.77
N THR A 47 -37.18 4.89 66.21
CA THR A 47 -36.31 3.75 65.81
C THR A 47 -34.97 4.27 65.24
N LEU A 48 -33.90 3.51 65.50
CA LEU A 48 -32.49 3.83 65.26
C LEU A 48 -32.14 3.91 63.76
N SER A 49 -31.38 4.95 63.37
CA SER A 49 -30.60 4.99 62.12
C SER A 49 -29.14 5.17 62.47
N LEU A 50 -28.29 4.31 61.92
CA LEU A 50 -26.94 3.96 62.38
C LEU A 50 -25.85 4.44 61.40
N PHE A 51 -25.98 5.65 60.84
CA PHE A 51 -24.96 6.23 59.96
C PHE A 51 -24.76 7.72 60.21
N GLU A 52 -23.68 8.06 60.93
CA GLU A 52 -23.06 9.37 60.90
C GLU A 52 -22.34 9.59 59.57
N ARG A 53 -22.53 10.77 58.97
CA ARG A 53 -21.75 11.25 57.83
C ARG A 53 -20.39 11.73 58.30
N ASN A 54 -19.33 11.00 57.94
CA ASN A 54 -17.97 11.50 58.06
C ASN A 54 -17.49 12.00 56.69
N ASN A 55 -17.13 13.28 56.62
CA ASN A 55 -16.48 13.92 55.47
C ASN A 55 -14.96 13.66 55.57
N GLY A 56 -14.37 12.96 54.60
CA GLY A 56 -12.91 12.87 54.45
C GLY A 56 -12.48 11.89 53.36
N ALA A 57 -11.76 12.39 52.34
CA ALA A 57 -10.99 11.73 51.27
C ALA A 57 -11.66 10.58 50.46
N PRO A 58 -11.38 10.44 49.14
CA PRO A 58 -11.82 9.26 48.40
C PRO A 58 -11.01 8.05 48.88
N GLN A 59 -11.59 7.20 49.73
CA GLN A 59 -11.02 5.89 50.03
C GLN A 59 -11.10 5.00 48.79
N VAL A 60 -9.97 4.40 48.41
CA VAL A 60 -9.90 3.26 47.49
C VAL A 60 -10.81 2.16 48.08
N GLY A 61 -11.81 1.73 47.31
CA GLY A 61 -12.77 0.73 47.77
C GLY A 61 -12.08 -0.60 48.03
N LEU A 62 -11.88 -0.93 49.30
CA LEU A 62 -11.48 -2.27 49.72
C LEU A 62 -12.59 -3.26 49.32
N THR A 63 -12.19 -4.40 48.76
CA THR A 63 -13.08 -5.52 48.43
C THR A 63 -13.88 -5.94 49.67
N PRO A 64 -15.19 -6.20 49.58
CA PRO A 64 -15.94 -6.80 50.69
C PRO A 64 -15.34 -8.19 51.01
N GLY A 65 -14.58 -8.29 52.11
CA GLY A 65 -13.82 -9.49 52.48
C GLY A 65 -12.34 -9.26 52.83
N ALA A 66 -11.80 -8.05 52.59
CA ALA A 66 -10.44 -7.65 52.99
C ALA A 66 -10.28 -7.66 54.52
N THR A 67 -10.04 -8.85 55.09
CA THR A 67 -9.98 -9.08 56.55
C THR A 67 -8.71 -9.83 56.97
N THR A 68 -7.77 -10.10 56.05
CA THR A 68 -6.57 -10.90 56.34
C THR A 68 -5.28 -10.11 56.10
N GLU A 69 -4.26 -10.34 56.95
CA GLU A 69 -2.91 -9.76 56.84
C GLU A 69 -2.19 -10.12 55.52
N HIS A 70 -2.73 -11.04 54.73
CA HIS A 70 -2.18 -11.53 53.46
C HIS A 70 -2.26 -10.52 52.31
N GLU A 71 -3.29 -9.68 52.27
CA GLU A 71 -3.42 -8.62 51.25
C GLU A 71 -2.53 -7.40 51.59
N CYS A 72 -2.28 -7.17 52.89
CA CYS A 72 -1.54 -6.00 53.38
C CYS A 72 -0.06 -5.97 52.98
N ILE A 73 0.61 -7.08 52.63
CA ILE A 73 2.01 -7.03 52.15
C ILE A 73 2.16 -6.36 50.81
N PHE A 74 1.11 -6.41 49.99
CA PHE A 74 1.11 -5.76 48.69
C PHE A 74 0.43 -4.37 48.77
N SER A 75 -0.24 -4.06 49.89
CA SER A 75 -0.81 -2.76 50.21
C SER A 75 0.24 -1.88 50.90
N THR A 76 1.10 -1.24 50.14
CA THR A 76 1.85 -0.09 50.66
C THR A 76 0.89 1.09 50.78
N ASP A 77 0.83 1.72 51.96
CA ASP A 77 0.28 3.07 52.14
C ASP A 77 0.87 3.97 51.04
N ILE A 78 0.09 4.25 50.00
CA ILE A 78 0.47 5.16 48.91
C ILE A 78 0.91 6.51 49.51
N SER A 79 0.29 6.92 50.63
CA SER A 79 0.65 8.12 51.39
C SER A 79 2.04 8.10 52.05
N LYS A 80 2.57 6.93 52.46
CA LYS A 80 3.95 6.81 52.99
C LYS A 80 4.97 6.66 51.88
N ALA A 81 4.62 5.97 50.80
CA ALA A 81 5.45 5.95 49.59
C ALA A 81 5.57 7.36 49.01
N GLU A 82 4.47 8.11 48.89
CA GLU A 82 4.41 9.49 48.39
C GLU A 82 5.05 10.52 49.35
N GLN A 83 4.97 10.35 50.68
CA GLN A 83 5.68 11.24 51.61
C GLN A 83 7.21 11.00 51.62
N GLU A 84 7.66 9.81 51.21
CA GLU A 84 9.07 9.50 50.96
C GLU A 84 9.51 9.77 49.50
N HIS A 85 8.66 10.35 48.64
CA HIS A 85 9.01 10.74 47.26
C HIS A 85 10.00 11.93 47.15
N THR A 86 10.50 12.47 48.26
CA THR A 86 11.60 13.44 48.24
C THR A 86 13.00 12.82 48.21
N GLY A 87 13.12 11.48 48.15
CA GLY A 87 14.43 10.83 48.32
C GLY A 87 14.62 9.42 47.73
N TYR A 88 13.87 8.99 46.70
CA TYR A 88 14.23 7.75 45.99
C TYR A 88 15.32 8.00 44.95
N PRO A 89 16.46 7.27 44.98
CA PRO A 89 17.56 7.49 44.07
C PRO A 89 17.26 6.79 42.75
N PHE A 90 16.66 7.50 41.81
CA PHE A 90 17.35 7.50 40.52
C PHE A 90 18.62 8.32 40.76
N PRO A 91 19.83 7.77 40.57
CA PRO A 91 20.98 8.65 40.53
C PRO A 91 20.67 9.74 39.50
N LYS A 92 20.72 11.00 39.93
CA LYS A 92 20.96 12.14 39.03
C LYS A 92 22.38 11.97 38.51
N THR A 93 22.59 10.99 37.65
CA THR A 93 23.71 10.96 36.74
C THR A 93 23.17 11.52 35.44
N ASP A 94 23.69 12.68 35.05
CA ASP A 94 23.62 13.16 33.68
C ASP A 94 24.19 12.05 32.77
N GLY A 95 23.32 11.19 32.23
CA GLY A 95 23.67 10.03 31.42
C GLY A 95 22.68 8.88 31.57
N ASP A 96 22.03 8.52 30.46
CA ASP A 96 21.14 7.37 30.21
C ASP A 96 19.71 7.40 30.79
N VAL A 97 18.86 8.13 30.08
CA VAL A 97 17.40 8.01 30.08
C VAL A 97 16.99 6.68 29.39
N ALA A 98 16.42 5.70 30.12
CA ALA A 98 15.29 4.86 29.68
C ALA A 98 14.99 3.66 30.62
N LEU A 99 13.91 3.75 31.41
CA LEU A 99 13.34 2.62 32.16
C LEU A 99 12.75 1.57 31.18
N LEU A 100 12.98 0.25 31.39
CA LEU A 100 12.14 -0.79 30.77
C LEU A 100 10.69 -0.50 31.11
N THR A 101 9.85 -0.46 30.09
CA THR A 101 8.40 -0.55 30.23
C THR A 101 8.01 -2.00 30.53
N GLU A 102 7.04 -2.21 31.41
CA GLU A 102 6.54 -3.56 31.69
C GLU A 102 6.02 -4.21 30.41
N SER A 103 6.35 -5.48 30.15
CA SER A 103 5.98 -6.14 28.88
C SER A 103 4.47 -6.17 28.66
N GLU A 104 3.69 -6.19 29.75
CA GLU A 104 2.25 -5.95 29.78
C GLU A 104 1.91 -4.63 30.49
N ALA A 105 2.47 -3.51 30.03
CA ALA A 105 2.09 -2.20 30.56
C ALA A 105 0.56 -2.02 30.54
N HIS A 106 0.02 -1.56 31.67
CA HIS A 106 -1.38 -1.21 31.81
C HIS A 106 -1.69 -0.16 30.75
N SER A 107 -2.69 -0.40 29.91
CA SER A 107 -3.23 0.68 29.08
C SER A 107 -4.39 1.25 29.88
N PRO A 108 -4.17 2.26 30.74
CA PRO A 108 -5.27 2.97 31.37
C PRO A 108 -6.23 3.47 30.28
N ALA A 109 -7.50 3.68 30.66
CA ALA A 109 -8.43 4.33 29.76
C ALA A 109 -7.82 5.66 29.28
N TRP A 110 -8.09 6.02 28.03
CA TRP A 110 -7.50 7.21 27.45
C TRP A 110 -7.86 8.44 28.31
N GLY A 111 -6.84 9.19 28.74
CA GLY A 111 -6.98 10.33 29.65
C GLY A 111 -7.28 9.98 31.12
N SER A 112 -7.10 8.73 31.56
CA SER A 112 -7.33 8.29 32.96
C SER A 112 -6.05 7.94 33.73
N THR A 113 -4.88 8.45 33.33
CA THR A 113 -3.63 8.22 34.07
C THR A 113 -3.74 8.82 35.47
N LEU A 114 -3.61 7.98 36.50
CA LEU A 114 -3.62 8.42 37.90
C LEU A 114 -2.26 8.98 38.34
N ALA A 115 -1.17 8.58 37.67
CA ALA A 115 0.19 8.95 38.03
C ALA A 115 0.67 10.29 37.45
N LEU A 116 0.09 10.74 36.34
CA LEU A 116 0.54 11.95 35.62
C LEU A 116 -0.57 13.00 35.58
N ASN A 117 -0.18 14.26 35.77
CA ASN A 117 -1.11 15.38 35.72
C ASN A 117 -1.37 15.78 34.27
N GLN A 118 -2.48 15.30 33.71
CA GLN A 118 -2.85 15.46 32.31
C GLN A 118 -4.24 16.11 32.16
N PRO A 119 -4.50 16.80 31.03
CA PRO A 119 -5.81 17.37 30.77
C PRO A 119 -6.89 16.30 30.63
N ARG A 120 -8.12 16.63 31.05
CA ARG A 120 -9.28 15.74 30.87
C ARG A 120 -9.83 15.83 29.44
N PRO A 121 -10.40 14.73 28.90
CA PRO A 121 -10.99 14.72 27.55
C PRO A 121 -12.07 15.78 27.38
N ARG A 122 -12.04 16.53 26.27
CA ARG A 122 -13.06 17.53 25.92
C ARG A 122 -14.03 17.07 24.83
N ALA A 123 -14.15 15.75 24.60
CA ALA A 123 -15.02 15.18 23.60
C ALA A 123 -16.46 15.73 23.71
N ALA A 124 -16.94 16.39 22.65
CA ALA A 124 -18.25 17.01 22.60
C ALA A 124 -19.33 15.92 22.47
N PHE A 125 -20.00 15.61 23.59
CA PHE A 125 -21.02 14.57 23.76
C PHE A 125 -20.55 13.16 23.35
N PRO A 126 -20.38 12.21 24.28
CA PRO A 126 -20.17 10.82 23.89
C PRO A 126 -21.35 10.38 23.04
N ALA A 127 -21.09 9.77 21.89
CA ALA A 127 -22.13 9.08 21.14
C ALA A 127 -22.79 8.09 22.10
N SER A 128 -24.07 8.31 22.41
CA SER A 128 -24.81 7.42 23.31
C SER A 128 -24.70 6.00 22.76
N PRO A 129 -24.37 4.98 23.59
CA PRO A 129 -24.35 3.58 23.15
C PRO A 129 -25.72 3.10 22.65
N SER A 130 -26.78 3.89 22.88
CA SER A 130 -28.08 3.76 22.24
C SER A 130 -28.25 4.80 21.12
N ILE A 131 -28.43 4.31 19.89
CA ILE A 131 -28.75 5.10 18.69
C ILE A 131 -30.06 5.89 18.79
N LEU A 132 -30.94 5.52 19.73
CA LEU A 132 -32.25 6.14 19.92
C LEU A 132 -32.20 7.62 20.33
N LYS A 133 -31.04 8.14 20.76
CA LYS A 133 -30.89 9.56 21.13
C LYS A 133 -30.38 10.47 20.01
N HIS A 134 -29.89 9.92 18.90
CA HIS A 134 -29.38 10.71 17.76
C HIS A 134 -30.42 10.97 16.66
N GLN A 135 -31.65 10.47 16.82
CA GLN A 135 -32.71 10.61 15.81
C GLN A 135 -33.47 11.96 15.84
N GLU A 136 -33.16 12.88 16.77
CA GLU A 136 -33.68 14.26 16.68
C GLU A 136 -32.84 15.09 15.70
N ILE A 137 -33.05 14.84 14.41
CA ILE A 137 -32.59 15.71 13.33
C ILE A 137 -33.33 17.04 13.46
N ARG A 138 -32.59 18.11 13.77
CA ARG A 138 -33.07 19.50 13.59
C ARG A 138 -33.26 19.77 12.10
N PRO A 139 -34.45 20.16 11.61
CA PRO A 139 -34.60 20.61 10.23
C PRO A 139 -34.01 22.01 10.07
N SER A 140 -33.18 22.18 9.05
CA SER A 140 -32.71 23.47 8.56
C SER A 140 -33.79 24.16 7.71
N GLY A 141 -34.19 25.38 8.11
CA GLY A 141 -34.64 26.44 7.21
C GLY A 141 -36.14 26.65 7.07
N THR A 142 -36.69 27.65 7.77
CA THR A 142 -37.53 28.74 7.19
C THR A 142 -37.84 29.81 8.23
N GLU A 143 -38.08 31.03 7.75
CA GLU A 143 -38.28 32.28 8.47
C GLU A 143 -39.33 32.24 9.58
N ALA A 144 -39.09 33.03 10.64
CA ALA A 144 -40.01 33.24 11.75
C ALA A 144 -41.30 33.96 11.33
N PRO A 145 -42.44 33.59 11.95
CA PRO A 145 -43.36 34.59 12.45
C PRO A 145 -43.62 34.46 13.96
N LYS A 146 -43.77 35.64 14.58
CA LYS A 146 -44.05 35.87 16.00
C LYS A 146 -45.45 35.40 16.39
N GLU A 147 -45.57 34.58 17.45
CA GLU A 147 -46.77 34.56 18.31
C GLU A 147 -46.43 34.35 19.80
N LYS A 148 -47.27 34.96 20.64
CA LYS A 148 -47.16 35.17 22.09
C LYS A 148 -47.48 33.91 22.92
N PRO A 149 -47.02 33.83 24.19
CA PRO A 149 -47.17 32.63 25.03
C PRO A 149 -48.51 32.60 25.76
N ARG A 150 -49.04 31.40 26.02
CA ARG A 150 -50.18 31.20 26.93
C ARG A 150 -49.99 30.01 27.89
N SER A 151 -49.81 30.38 29.15
CA SER A 151 -50.19 29.76 30.43
C SER A 151 -49.94 28.26 30.73
N VAL A 152 -49.13 28.06 31.78
CA VAL A 152 -48.87 26.90 32.66
C VAL A 152 -50.16 26.35 33.35
N PRO A 153 -50.18 25.13 33.96
CA PRO A 153 -49.60 24.90 35.31
C PRO A 153 -48.78 23.60 35.53
N LYS A 154 -47.74 23.75 36.39
CA LYS A 154 -46.91 22.75 37.09
C LYS A 154 -47.77 22.02 38.16
N THR A 155 -47.49 20.87 38.80
CA THR A 155 -46.31 20.11 39.32
C THR A 155 -46.91 18.85 40.05
N PRO A 156 -46.19 17.91 40.74
CA PRO A 156 -44.75 17.77 40.98
C PRO A 156 -44.14 16.36 40.83
N THR A 157 -42.82 16.26 40.68
CA THR A 157 -42.02 15.17 41.28
C THR A 157 -40.55 15.58 41.45
N SER A 158 -40.13 15.48 42.72
CA SER A 158 -38.79 15.47 43.34
C SER A 158 -37.56 16.02 42.59
N HIS A 159 -37.06 17.13 43.13
CA HIS A 159 -35.69 17.62 42.96
C HIS A 159 -34.67 16.71 43.67
N ILE A 160 -33.73 16.13 42.90
CA ILE A 160 -32.36 15.90 43.39
C ILE A 160 -31.53 17.05 42.82
N ARG A 161 -30.98 17.85 43.73
CA ARG A 161 -30.16 19.03 43.43
C ARG A 161 -28.87 18.61 42.74
N ASP A 162 -28.74 19.02 41.49
CA ASP A 162 -27.48 19.33 40.84
C ASP A 162 -26.69 20.34 41.70
N SER A 163 -25.55 19.92 42.26
CA SER A 163 -24.57 20.83 42.83
C SER A 163 -23.70 21.41 41.72
N TRP A 164 -24.27 22.36 40.97
CA TRP A 164 -23.54 23.29 40.10
C TRP A 164 -22.88 24.39 40.94
N ALA A 165 -21.98 23.99 41.83
CA ALA A 165 -21.20 24.92 42.65
C ALA A 165 -19.79 24.35 42.91
N ASP A 166 -19.00 24.18 41.84
CA ASP A 166 -17.59 24.59 41.85
C ASP A 166 -17.06 24.75 40.42
N HIS A 167 -17.40 25.88 39.79
CA HIS A 167 -16.80 26.33 38.52
C HIS A 167 -15.64 27.31 38.74
N SER A 168 -14.94 27.24 39.88
CA SER A 168 -13.85 28.17 40.21
C SER A 168 -12.43 27.59 40.18
N ARG A 169 -12.24 26.30 39.85
CA ARG A 169 -10.91 25.68 39.71
C ARG A 169 -10.63 25.18 38.29
N LYS A 170 -10.55 26.10 37.32
CA LYS A 170 -9.89 25.80 36.03
C LYS A 170 -8.40 26.13 36.18
N GLY A 171 -7.58 25.13 36.51
CA GLY A 171 -6.14 25.22 36.24
C GLY A 171 -5.95 25.42 34.73
N SER A 172 -5.40 26.56 34.34
CA SER A 172 -5.18 26.86 32.92
C SER A 172 -3.94 26.10 32.45
N PHE A 173 -4.12 24.89 31.90
CA PHE A 173 -3.04 24.10 31.27
C PHE A 173 -2.34 24.85 30.13
N SER A 174 -2.89 25.98 29.68
CA SER A 174 -2.28 26.85 28.67
C SER A 174 -0.96 27.52 29.09
N TYR A 175 -0.67 27.58 30.39
CA TYR A 175 0.55 28.20 30.93
C TYR A 175 1.26 27.34 31.98
N ALA A 176 0.90 26.05 32.07
CA ALA A 176 1.56 25.13 32.99
C ALA A 176 2.91 24.71 32.39
N ASP A 177 3.96 24.70 33.21
CA ASP A 177 5.23 24.09 32.84
C ASP A 177 5.02 22.59 32.63
N TRP A 178 5.80 21.97 31.75
CA TRP A 178 5.62 20.57 31.40
C TRP A 178 6.95 19.85 31.16
N THR A 179 6.98 18.55 31.47
CA THR A 179 8.10 17.64 31.21
C THR A 179 7.66 16.47 30.36
N ILE A 180 8.60 15.88 29.62
CA ILE A 180 8.38 14.66 28.85
C ILE A 180 8.73 13.48 29.75
N GLU A 181 7.78 12.56 29.91
CA GLU A 181 7.91 11.38 30.75
C GLU A 181 7.67 10.12 29.91
N THR A 182 8.13 8.96 30.37
CA THR A 182 7.81 7.68 29.74
C THR A 182 6.32 7.39 29.84
N ALA A 183 5.67 7.07 28.73
CA ALA A 183 4.24 6.77 28.69
C ALA A 183 3.95 5.41 29.33
N GLU A 184 2.96 5.34 30.22
CA GLU A 184 2.49 4.06 30.79
C GLU A 184 1.70 3.24 29.76
N GLN A 185 0.88 3.90 28.94
CA GLN A 185 0.07 3.26 27.90
C GLN A 185 0.95 2.75 26.75
N GLY A 186 0.53 1.69 26.03
CA GLY A 186 1.20 1.22 24.81
C GLY A 186 1.72 -0.22 24.90
N ASN A 187 2.37 -0.68 23.84
CA ASN A 187 2.91 -2.03 23.76
C ASN A 187 4.32 -2.09 24.38
N GLY A 188 4.39 -2.52 25.65
CA GLY A 188 5.65 -2.63 26.38
C GLY A 188 6.62 -3.65 25.78
N GLY A 189 6.13 -4.78 25.27
CA GLY A 189 6.95 -5.77 24.56
C GLY A 189 7.64 -5.19 23.33
N LEU A 190 6.94 -4.41 22.51
CA LEU A 190 7.50 -3.73 21.35
C LEU A 190 8.57 -2.70 21.76
N ARG A 191 8.29 -1.88 22.78
CA ARG A 191 9.26 -0.88 23.28
C ARG A 191 10.54 -1.54 23.76
N ASN A 192 10.40 -2.61 24.54
CA ASN A 192 11.54 -3.39 25.02
C ASN A 192 12.32 -4.00 23.86
N ALA A 193 11.63 -4.43 22.79
CA ALA A 193 12.30 -4.97 21.62
C ALA A 193 13.10 -3.94 20.82
N VAL A 194 12.51 -2.78 20.55
CA VAL A 194 13.17 -1.69 19.85
C VAL A 194 14.37 -1.19 20.65
N ARG A 195 14.25 -1.09 21.97
CA ARG A 195 15.35 -0.67 22.83
C ARG A 195 16.47 -1.72 22.87
N SER A 196 16.16 -3.00 23.11
CA SER A 196 17.15 -4.09 23.09
C SER A 196 17.94 -4.14 21.78
N ALA A 197 17.27 -3.89 20.64
CA ALA A 197 17.94 -3.80 19.34
C ALA A 197 18.78 -2.52 19.15
N THR A 198 18.38 -1.41 19.78
CA THR A 198 19.18 -0.17 19.82
C THR A 198 20.46 -0.39 20.62
N ASP A 199 20.35 -0.98 21.82
CA ASP A 199 21.48 -1.24 22.72
C ASP A 199 22.48 -2.22 22.08
N ALA A 200 21.98 -3.14 21.25
CA ALA A 200 22.81 -4.07 20.47
C ALA A 200 23.42 -3.45 19.18
N GLY A 201 23.17 -2.17 18.87
CA GLY A 201 23.69 -1.47 17.69
C GLY A 201 23.08 -1.91 16.36
N GLN A 202 21.90 -2.56 16.37
CA GLN A 202 21.20 -2.99 15.14
C GLN A 202 20.21 -1.95 14.63
N LEU A 203 19.81 -1.02 15.50
CA LEU A 203 18.77 -0.03 15.24
C LEU A 203 19.25 1.35 15.70
N GLU A 204 20.20 1.91 14.94
CA GLU A 204 20.87 3.17 15.27
C GLU A 204 19.98 4.40 14.98
N ASP A 205 19.31 4.41 13.82
CA ASP A 205 18.54 5.55 13.31
C ASP A 205 17.04 5.22 13.27
N LYS A 206 16.30 5.68 14.27
CA LYS A 206 14.88 5.35 14.47
C LYS A 206 14.05 6.57 14.84
N VAL A 207 12.81 6.56 14.38
CA VAL A 207 11.82 7.57 14.74
C VAL A 207 10.51 6.88 15.11
N TRP A 208 9.99 7.17 16.30
CA TRP A 208 8.65 6.72 16.69
C TRP A 208 7.59 7.64 16.13
N VAL A 209 6.45 7.10 15.70
CA VAL A 209 5.30 7.88 15.23
C VAL A 209 4.05 7.42 15.98
N GLY A 210 3.38 8.35 16.65
CA GLY A 210 2.24 8.02 17.50
C GLY A 210 1.54 9.21 18.15
N THR A 211 0.49 8.92 18.90
CA THR A 211 -0.22 9.89 19.76
C THR A 211 0.41 9.96 21.15
N LEU A 212 0.13 11.04 21.90
CA LEU A 212 0.66 11.24 23.26
C LEU A 212 -0.03 10.37 24.33
N GLY A 213 -1.11 9.65 23.99
CA GLY A 213 -1.87 8.88 24.98
C GLY A 213 -2.66 9.73 25.99
N MET A 214 -2.74 11.05 25.76
CA MET A 214 -3.51 11.97 26.57
C MET A 214 -4.41 12.84 25.69
N PRO A 215 -5.49 13.41 26.25
CA PRO A 215 -6.28 14.43 25.58
C PRO A 215 -5.44 15.63 25.16
N THR A 216 -5.69 16.16 23.97
CA THR A 216 -4.88 17.28 23.43
C THR A 216 -5.72 18.49 23.07
N ASP A 217 -7.05 18.39 22.98
CA ASP A 217 -7.91 19.54 22.64
C ASP A 217 -7.93 20.63 23.71
N ALA A 218 -7.50 20.30 24.93
CA ALA A 218 -7.32 21.29 25.99
C ALA A 218 -6.08 22.19 25.79
N LEU A 219 -5.13 21.77 24.95
CA LEU A 219 -3.85 22.44 24.74
C LEU A 219 -3.94 23.48 23.62
N PRO A 220 -3.39 24.69 23.80
CA PRO A 220 -3.20 25.65 22.72
C PRO A 220 -2.26 25.13 21.63
N GLU A 221 -2.41 25.61 20.40
CA GLU A 221 -1.60 25.15 19.26
C GLU A 221 -0.10 25.40 19.45
N HIS A 222 0.31 26.57 19.96
CA HIS A 222 1.71 26.86 20.23
C HIS A 222 2.35 25.88 21.23
N THR A 223 1.58 25.36 22.19
CA THR A 223 2.05 24.37 23.16
C THR A 223 2.20 23.00 22.49
N LYS A 224 1.27 22.64 21.60
CA LYS A 224 1.37 21.41 20.79
C LYS A 224 2.60 21.44 19.88
N GLU A 225 2.85 22.56 19.21
CA GLU A 225 4.04 22.74 18.38
C GLU A 225 5.33 22.61 19.19
N ALA A 226 5.42 23.27 20.36
CA ALA A 226 6.59 23.16 21.23
C ALA A 226 6.81 21.74 21.78
N ILE A 227 5.74 21.02 22.12
CA ILE A 227 5.81 19.61 22.54
C ILE A 227 6.30 18.73 21.39
N ALA A 228 5.77 18.94 20.18
CA ALA A 228 6.15 18.16 19.01
C ALA A 228 7.61 18.40 18.59
N GLU A 229 8.07 19.65 18.60
CA GLU A 229 9.48 20.01 18.31
C GLU A 229 10.42 19.34 19.32
N LYS A 230 10.10 19.46 20.63
CA LYS A 230 10.92 18.83 21.67
C LYS A 230 10.96 17.30 21.56
N LEU A 231 9.82 16.65 21.24
CA LEU A 231 9.77 15.21 21.04
C LEU A 231 10.54 14.76 19.79
N GLU A 232 10.50 15.54 18.71
CA GLU A 232 11.20 15.23 17.46
C GLU A 232 12.71 15.39 17.64
N ASP A 233 13.17 16.48 18.28
CA ASP A 233 14.59 16.82 18.44
C ASP A 233 15.31 16.03 19.54
N GLU A 234 14.68 15.87 20.72
CA GLU A 234 15.34 15.26 21.89
C GLU A 234 15.02 13.76 22.06
N TYR A 235 13.87 13.29 21.55
CA TYR A 235 13.36 11.93 21.81
C TYR A 235 13.11 11.08 20.56
N GLY A 236 13.44 11.60 19.36
CA GLY A 236 13.23 10.90 18.09
C GLY A 236 11.78 10.44 17.90
N SER A 237 10.82 11.27 18.29
CA SER A 237 9.40 10.92 18.36
C SER A 237 8.54 11.95 17.64
N VAL A 238 7.87 11.54 16.57
CA VAL A 238 6.97 12.37 15.78
C VAL A 238 5.54 12.20 16.28
N THR A 239 4.99 13.27 16.82
CA THR A 239 3.61 13.27 17.33
C THR A 239 2.58 13.39 16.21
N VAL A 240 1.50 12.60 16.33
CA VAL A 240 0.27 12.70 15.53
C VAL A 240 -0.81 13.29 16.41
N TYR A 241 -1.26 14.50 16.09
CA TYR A 241 -2.39 15.14 16.76
C TYR A 241 -3.69 14.79 16.03
N VAL A 242 -4.67 14.33 16.79
CA VAL A 242 -6.06 14.09 16.36
C VAL A 242 -6.98 14.70 17.41
N SER A 243 -8.21 15.06 17.01
CA SER A 243 -9.18 15.60 17.96
C SER A 243 -9.53 14.56 19.03
N ASP A 244 -9.86 15.03 20.23
CA ASP A 244 -10.26 14.18 21.35
C ASP A 244 -11.46 13.28 20.97
N GLY A 245 -12.40 13.82 20.20
CA GLY A 245 -13.57 13.07 19.70
C GLY A 245 -13.22 12.02 18.65
N ASP A 246 -12.33 12.33 17.70
CA ASP A 246 -11.92 11.35 16.68
C ASP A 246 -11.10 10.21 17.32
N PHE A 247 -10.24 10.50 18.32
CA PHE A 247 -9.47 9.48 19.03
C PHE A 247 -10.38 8.53 19.84
N ASP A 248 -11.34 9.06 20.59
CA ASP A 248 -12.29 8.24 21.36
C ASP A 248 -13.16 7.34 20.46
N GLY A 249 -13.61 7.89 19.32
CA GLY A 249 -14.33 7.15 18.30
C GLY A 249 -13.48 6.04 17.64
N HIS A 250 -12.18 6.27 17.44
CA HIS A 250 -11.25 5.26 16.94
C HIS A 250 -10.92 4.19 18.01
N TYR A 251 -10.42 4.60 19.18
CA TYR A 251 -9.82 3.70 20.16
C TYR A 251 -10.87 2.96 20.99
N THR A 252 -11.74 3.70 21.69
CA THR A 252 -12.74 3.12 22.60
C THR A 252 -13.85 2.42 21.82
N HIS A 253 -14.35 3.07 20.76
CA HIS A 253 -15.56 2.63 20.05
C HIS A 253 -15.27 1.62 18.94
N PHE A 254 -14.29 1.85 18.07
CA PHE A 254 -14.00 0.89 16.99
C PHE A 254 -13.00 -0.18 17.44
N CYS A 255 -11.84 0.22 17.98
CA CYS A 255 -10.77 -0.72 18.32
C CYS A 255 -11.13 -1.64 19.50
N LYS A 256 -11.56 -1.10 20.64
CA LYS A 256 -11.84 -1.89 21.86
C LYS A 256 -13.20 -2.57 21.88
N THR A 257 -14.22 -1.99 21.25
CA THR A 257 -15.57 -2.58 21.25
C THR A 257 -15.82 -3.51 20.05
N ILE A 258 -15.16 -3.31 18.90
CA ILE A 258 -15.43 -4.09 17.67
C ILE A 258 -14.25 -4.99 17.30
N LEU A 259 -13.06 -4.41 17.03
CA LEU A 259 -11.92 -5.20 16.57
C LEU A 259 -11.40 -6.17 17.65
N TRP A 260 -11.20 -5.68 18.89
CA TRP A 260 -10.63 -6.47 19.97
C TRP A 260 -11.45 -7.74 20.28
N PRO A 261 -12.78 -7.68 20.50
CA PRO A 261 -13.56 -8.89 20.75
C PRO A 261 -13.56 -9.86 19.57
N VAL A 262 -13.73 -9.35 18.33
CA VAL A 262 -13.79 -10.20 17.14
C VAL A 262 -12.47 -10.93 16.88
N PHE A 263 -11.33 -10.25 17.02
CA PHE A 263 -10.02 -10.89 16.85
C PHE A 263 -9.74 -11.95 17.93
N HIS A 264 -10.40 -11.85 19.08
CA HIS A 264 -10.33 -12.80 20.19
C HIS A 264 -11.54 -13.75 20.27
N TYR A 265 -12.32 -13.90 19.19
CA TYR A 265 -13.43 -14.86 19.03
C TYR A 265 -14.62 -14.60 19.98
N GLN A 266 -14.75 -13.37 20.45
CA GLN A 266 -15.90 -12.90 21.21
C GLN A 266 -16.82 -12.13 20.28
N ILE A 267 -17.78 -12.85 19.68
CA ILE A 267 -18.82 -12.23 18.87
C ILE A 267 -19.91 -11.73 19.82
N PRO A 268 -20.23 -10.43 19.86
CA PRO A 268 -21.26 -9.92 20.75
C PRO A 268 -22.63 -10.53 20.41
N ASP A 269 -23.32 -11.11 21.41
CA ASP A 269 -24.68 -11.67 21.25
C ASP A 269 -25.71 -10.62 20.82
N ASN A 270 -25.44 -9.35 21.14
CA ASN A 270 -26.24 -8.21 20.74
C ASN A 270 -25.30 -7.26 19.97
N PRO A 271 -25.18 -7.38 18.64
CA PRO A 271 -24.33 -6.46 17.89
C PRO A 271 -24.85 -5.06 18.16
N LYS A 272 -24.05 -4.20 18.83
CA LYS A 272 -24.32 -2.77 18.86
C LYS A 272 -24.63 -2.40 17.41
N SER A 273 -25.83 -1.88 17.15
CA SER A 273 -26.45 -1.90 15.81
C SER A 273 -25.47 -1.49 14.72
N LYS A 274 -25.56 -2.04 13.50
CA LYS A 274 -24.71 -1.69 12.35
C LYS A 274 -24.40 -0.18 12.21
N ALA A 275 -25.36 0.69 12.54
CA ALA A 275 -25.15 2.13 12.50
C ALA A 275 -24.15 2.69 13.56
N TYR A 276 -23.87 1.98 14.65
CA TYR A 276 -22.78 2.27 15.60
C TYR A 276 -21.42 1.90 15.01
N GLU A 277 -21.32 0.77 14.30
CA GLU A 277 -20.12 0.39 13.54
C GLU A 277 -19.85 1.37 12.40
N ASP A 278 -20.86 1.71 11.59
CA ASP A 278 -20.74 2.65 10.49
C ASP A 278 -20.30 4.05 10.96
N HIS A 279 -20.78 4.51 12.12
CA HIS A 279 -20.36 5.79 12.70
C HIS A 279 -18.92 5.74 13.26
N SER A 280 -18.56 4.67 13.98
CA SER A 280 -17.21 4.52 14.57
C SER A 280 -16.11 4.28 13.52
N TRP A 281 -16.45 3.64 12.40
CA TRP A 281 -15.55 3.41 11.27
C TRP A 281 -14.96 4.70 10.69
N ILE A 282 -15.76 5.78 10.60
CA ILE A 282 -15.30 7.07 10.06
C ILE A 282 -14.12 7.62 10.87
N TYR A 283 -14.20 7.52 12.19
CA TYR A 283 -13.12 7.96 13.08
C TYR A 283 -11.89 7.04 13.00
N TYR A 284 -12.12 5.73 12.78
CA TYR A 284 -11.05 4.79 12.55
C TYR A 284 -10.23 5.17 11.30
N VAL A 285 -10.91 5.45 10.19
CA VAL A 285 -10.30 5.88 8.93
C VAL A 285 -9.58 7.23 9.08
N LYS A 286 -10.21 8.24 9.70
CA LYS A 286 -9.59 9.56 9.92
C LYS A 286 -8.28 9.48 10.70
N THR A 287 -8.26 8.71 11.79
CA THR A 287 -7.06 8.57 12.61
C THR A 287 -5.97 7.85 11.83
N ASN A 288 -6.28 6.77 11.11
CA ASN A 288 -5.31 6.07 10.24
C ASN A 288 -4.76 7.00 9.14
N GLN A 289 -5.61 7.84 8.55
CA GLN A 289 -5.22 8.82 7.53
C GLN A 289 -4.24 9.86 8.10
N ALA A 290 -4.49 10.39 9.30
CA ALA A 290 -3.58 11.32 9.98
C ALA A 290 -2.19 10.70 10.23
N PHE A 291 -2.14 9.42 10.60
CA PHE A 291 -0.88 8.67 10.72
C PHE A 291 -0.15 8.56 9.37
N ALA A 292 -0.86 8.14 8.31
CA ALA A 292 -0.26 7.97 6.99
C ALA A 292 0.29 9.29 6.43
N GLU A 293 -0.45 10.39 6.57
CA GLU A 293 -0.02 11.73 6.14
C GLU A 293 1.19 12.24 6.92
N ARG A 294 1.21 12.04 8.24
CA ARG A 294 2.33 12.48 9.08
C ARG A 294 3.61 11.71 8.76
N ILE A 295 3.51 10.39 8.57
CA ILE A 295 4.65 9.57 8.15
C ILE A 295 5.13 9.99 6.76
N ALA A 296 4.21 10.16 5.80
CA ALA A 296 4.56 10.53 4.42
C ALA A 296 5.24 11.90 4.31
N LYS A 297 4.88 12.86 5.17
CA LYS A 297 5.52 14.18 5.23
C LYS A 297 6.98 14.12 5.71
N ASN A 298 7.31 13.16 6.58
CA ASN A 298 8.63 13.06 7.20
C ASN A 298 9.55 12.04 6.49
N TRP A 299 8.99 11.07 5.77
CA TRP A 299 9.72 9.99 5.11
C TRP A 299 10.65 10.45 3.98
N LYS A 300 11.84 9.83 3.87
CA LYS A 300 12.76 10.03 2.75
C LYS A 300 13.05 8.71 2.03
N ARG A 301 13.45 8.81 0.76
CA ARG A 301 13.77 7.62 -0.04
C ARG A 301 14.89 6.82 0.61
N GLY A 302 14.63 5.53 0.80
CA GLY A 302 15.54 4.61 1.49
C GLY A 302 15.17 4.34 2.94
N ASP A 303 14.22 5.07 3.54
CA ASP A 303 13.76 4.81 4.90
C ASP A 303 12.74 3.65 4.95
N SER A 304 12.72 2.92 6.06
CA SER A 304 11.76 1.83 6.31
C SER A 304 10.62 2.29 7.22
N ILE A 305 9.43 1.73 7.02
CA ILE A 305 8.25 2.03 7.83
C ILE A 305 7.71 0.73 8.44
N TRP A 306 7.62 0.67 9.75
CA TRP A 306 7.06 -0.44 10.53
C TRP A 306 5.75 -0.01 11.16
N VAL A 307 4.64 -0.58 10.70
CA VAL A 307 3.31 -0.32 11.23
C VAL A 307 2.92 -1.43 12.19
N GLN A 308 2.49 -1.05 13.40
CA GLN A 308 2.28 -1.99 14.50
C GLN A 308 0.81 -2.03 14.93
N ASP A 309 0.28 -3.25 14.98
CA ASP A 309 -0.97 -3.65 15.62
C ASP A 309 -2.30 -3.21 14.97
N TYR A 310 -3.41 -3.76 15.50
CA TYR A 310 -4.76 -3.63 14.96
C TYR A 310 -5.35 -2.21 14.95
N HIS A 311 -4.71 -1.25 15.61
CA HIS A 311 -5.12 0.15 15.60
C HIS A 311 -4.87 0.83 14.25
N LEU A 312 -3.89 0.33 13.48
CA LEU A 312 -3.35 0.97 12.29
C LEU A 312 -3.45 0.08 11.04
N LEU A 313 -4.49 -0.76 10.94
CA LEU A 313 -4.62 -1.73 9.84
C LEU A 313 -4.71 -1.08 8.45
N LEU A 314 -5.16 0.17 8.34
CA LEU A 314 -5.33 0.87 7.06
C LEU A 314 -4.09 1.65 6.62
N VAL A 315 -3.19 1.96 7.55
CA VAL A 315 -2.00 2.78 7.30
C VAL A 315 -1.12 2.21 6.18
N PRO A 316 -0.84 0.89 6.08
CA PRO A 316 0.06 0.39 5.03
C PRO A 316 -0.46 0.69 3.62
N ALA A 317 -1.77 0.51 3.35
CA ALA A 317 -2.35 0.83 2.05
C ALA A 317 -2.42 2.33 1.76
N MET A 318 -2.71 3.15 2.78
CA MET A 318 -2.68 4.61 2.65
C MET A 318 -1.26 5.11 2.35
N LEU A 319 -0.25 4.57 3.03
CA LEU A 319 1.15 4.87 2.76
C LEU A 319 1.59 4.41 1.38
N ARG A 320 1.23 3.20 0.94
CA ARG A 320 1.57 2.72 -0.41
C ARG A 320 1.03 3.64 -1.51
N LYS A 321 -0.16 4.22 -1.31
CA LYS A 321 -0.76 5.20 -2.25
C LYS A 321 0.01 6.52 -2.30
N LEU A 322 0.53 6.99 -1.17
CA LEU A 322 1.31 8.23 -1.08
C LEU A 322 2.78 8.03 -1.47
N LEU A 323 3.33 6.86 -1.14
CA LEU A 323 4.74 6.47 -1.27
C LEU A 323 4.84 5.08 -1.95
N PRO A 324 4.76 5.00 -3.29
CA PRO A 324 4.81 3.74 -4.02
C PRO A 324 6.09 2.93 -3.77
N ASP A 325 7.24 3.61 -3.63
CA ASP A 325 8.56 2.98 -3.46
C ASP A 325 8.89 2.59 -2.00
N ALA A 326 8.03 2.92 -1.02
CA ALA A 326 8.38 2.78 0.39
C ALA A 326 8.54 1.32 0.84
N GLN A 327 9.50 1.06 1.72
CA GLN A 327 9.68 -0.24 2.37
C GLN A 327 8.77 -0.30 3.60
N ILE A 328 7.65 -1.02 3.49
CA ILE A 328 6.60 -1.06 4.52
C ILE A 328 6.48 -2.47 5.09
N GLY A 329 6.69 -2.62 6.39
CA GLY A 329 6.38 -3.82 7.17
C GLY A 329 5.18 -3.58 8.08
N PHE A 330 4.27 -4.54 8.16
CA PHE A 330 3.16 -4.53 9.12
C PHE A 330 3.28 -5.74 10.05
N PHE A 331 3.11 -5.56 11.35
CA PHE A 331 3.13 -6.66 12.32
C PHE A 331 1.92 -6.58 13.27
N LEU A 332 1.20 -7.69 13.41
CA LEU A 332 0.04 -7.82 14.28
C LEU A 332 0.41 -8.53 15.58
N HIS A 333 0.26 -7.84 16.71
CA HIS A 333 0.64 -8.39 18.02
C HIS A 333 -0.44 -9.28 18.64
N ILE A 334 -1.71 -8.98 18.37
CA ILE A 334 -2.86 -9.77 18.81
C ILE A 334 -3.09 -11.02 17.95
N ALA A 335 -4.04 -11.86 18.33
CA ALA A 335 -4.44 -13.02 17.53
C ALA A 335 -5.11 -12.59 16.21
N PHE A 336 -5.01 -13.42 15.16
CA PHE A 336 -5.78 -13.23 13.93
C PHE A 336 -6.90 -14.28 13.81
N PRO A 337 -8.16 -13.87 13.60
CA PRO A 337 -9.28 -14.80 13.60
C PRO A 337 -9.41 -15.58 12.30
N SER A 338 -10.12 -16.72 12.37
CA SER A 338 -10.46 -17.50 11.19
C SER A 338 -11.35 -16.70 10.24
N SER A 339 -11.38 -17.11 8.97
CA SER A 339 -12.20 -16.44 7.96
C SER A 339 -13.70 -16.40 8.30
N GLU A 340 -14.21 -17.33 9.11
CA GLU A 340 -15.62 -17.34 9.52
C GLU A 340 -15.94 -16.21 10.48
N VAL A 341 -15.09 -16.02 11.49
CA VAL A 341 -15.22 -14.96 12.49
C VAL A 341 -14.90 -13.60 11.87
N PHE A 342 -13.85 -13.52 11.04
CA PHE A 342 -13.47 -12.26 10.38
C PHE A 342 -14.58 -11.73 9.44
N ARG A 343 -15.39 -12.61 8.84
CA ARG A 343 -16.53 -12.22 8.00
C ARG A 343 -17.62 -11.46 8.75
N CYS A 344 -17.68 -11.57 10.08
CA CYS A 344 -18.62 -10.81 10.91
C CYS A 344 -18.35 -9.30 10.87
N LEU A 345 -17.14 -8.87 10.53
CA LEU A 345 -16.82 -7.44 10.37
C LEU A 345 -17.46 -6.89 9.09
N ALA A 346 -18.11 -5.73 9.19
CA ALA A 346 -18.65 -5.05 8.02
C ALA A 346 -17.55 -4.51 7.08
N PRO A 347 -16.51 -3.78 7.56
CA PRO A 347 -15.44 -3.24 6.70
C PRO A 347 -14.30 -4.26 6.45
N ARG A 348 -14.64 -5.54 6.35
CA ARG A 348 -13.66 -6.65 6.24
C ARG A 348 -12.76 -6.54 5.00
N LYS A 349 -13.25 -6.01 3.88
CA LYS A 349 -12.44 -5.88 2.66
C LYS A 349 -11.40 -4.79 2.83
N GLU A 350 -11.83 -3.64 3.32
CA GLU A 350 -11.01 -2.46 3.56
C GLU A 350 -9.89 -2.75 4.57
N LEU A 351 -10.19 -3.51 5.62
CA LEU A 351 -9.18 -3.94 6.61
C LEU A 351 -8.12 -4.86 6.00
N LEU A 352 -8.50 -5.82 5.16
CA LEU A 352 -7.57 -6.72 4.48
C LEU A 352 -6.72 -5.97 3.46
N GLU A 353 -7.34 -5.17 2.60
CA GLU A 353 -6.65 -4.32 1.63
C GLU A 353 -5.70 -3.34 2.32
N GLY A 354 -6.11 -2.81 3.48
CA GLY A 354 -5.30 -2.00 4.38
C GLY A 354 -3.96 -2.65 4.72
N MET A 355 -4.01 -3.87 5.28
CA MET A 355 -2.82 -4.65 5.66
C MET A 355 -1.97 -5.03 4.44
N LEU A 356 -2.63 -5.37 3.33
CA LEU A 356 -1.94 -5.78 2.10
C LEU A 356 -1.10 -4.66 1.49
N GLY A 357 -1.26 -3.39 1.88
CA GLY A 357 -0.36 -2.29 1.50
C GLY A 357 1.11 -2.50 1.85
N ALA A 358 1.40 -3.36 2.83
CA ALA A 358 2.76 -3.71 3.24
C ALA A 358 3.49 -4.61 2.22
N ASN A 359 4.83 -4.59 2.23
CA ASN A 359 5.66 -5.58 1.54
C ASN A 359 5.69 -6.90 2.33
N LEU A 360 5.74 -6.80 3.66
CA LEU A 360 5.76 -7.93 4.61
C LEU A 360 4.67 -7.75 5.67
N VAL A 361 3.84 -8.78 5.85
CA VAL A 361 2.87 -8.89 6.93
C VAL A 361 3.35 -9.96 7.91
N GLY A 362 3.52 -9.60 9.18
CA GLY A 362 4.02 -10.46 10.23
C GLY A 362 2.98 -10.79 11.30
N PHE A 363 2.97 -12.04 11.76
CA PHE A 363 2.12 -12.52 12.86
C PHE A 363 2.92 -13.25 13.94
N GLN A 364 2.30 -13.51 15.09
CA GLN A 364 2.93 -14.23 16.21
C GLN A 364 3.16 -15.73 15.96
N THR A 365 2.26 -16.38 15.21
CA THR A 365 2.24 -17.85 14.99
C THR A 365 1.91 -18.21 13.54
N ASP A 366 2.22 -19.45 13.14
CA ASP A 366 1.86 -19.98 11.81
C ASP A 366 0.35 -20.16 11.64
N GLU A 367 -0.39 -20.39 12.74
CA GLU A 367 -1.86 -20.47 12.70
C GLU A 367 -2.46 -19.16 12.19
N TYR A 368 -2.01 -18.03 12.74
CA TYR A 368 -2.51 -16.71 12.34
C TYR A 368 -2.11 -16.35 10.91
N CYS A 369 -0.92 -16.76 10.47
CA CYS A 369 -0.52 -16.64 9.06
C CYS A 369 -1.50 -17.37 8.14
N ARG A 370 -1.81 -18.64 8.44
CA ARG A 370 -2.77 -19.45 7.66
C ARG A 370 -4.17 -18.85 7.66
N HIS A 371 -4.66 -18.40 8.82
CA HIS A 371 -5.96 -17.73 8.91
C HIS A 371 -6.02 -16.47 8.04
N PHE A 372 -4.96 -15.65 8.06
CA PHE A 372 -4.88 -14.45 7.22
C PHE A 372 -4.90 -14.78 5.73
N LEU A 373 -4.03 -15.72 5.29
CA LEU A 373 -3.95 -16.18 3.90
C LEU A 373 -5.31 -16.70 3.40
N GLN A 374 -5.95 -17.57 4.19
CA GLN A 374 -7.27 -18.13 3.86
C GLN A 374 -8.35 -17.04 3.83
N THR A 375 -8.29 -16.07 4.74
CA THR A 375 -9.25 -14.96 4.82
C THR A 375 -9.13 -14.04 3.60
N CYS A 376 -7.90 -13.67 3.22
CA CYS A 376 -7.65 -12.90 2.00
C CYS A 376 -8.12 -13.66 0.75
N SER A 377 -7.78 -14.94 0.62
CA SER A 377 -8.20 -15.74 -0.53
C SER A 377 -9.73 -15.83 -0.66
N ARG A 378 -10.46 -16.05 0.44
CA ARG A 378 -11.93 -16.17 0.43
C ARG A 378 -12.69 -14.85 0.25
N ILE A 379 -12.15 -13.73 0.76
CA ILE A 379 -12.87 -12.45 0.78
C ILE A 379 -12.46 -11.54 -0.39
N LEU A 380 -11.19 -11.55 -0.75
CA LEU A 380 -10.63 -10.73 -1.83
C LEU A 380 -10.45 -11.51 -3.14
N ASN A 381 -10.68 -12.83 -3.14
CA ASN A 381 -10.55 -13.71 -4.31
C ASN A 381 -9.14 -13.68 -4.93
N VAL A 382 -8.13 -13.52 -4.06
CA VAL A 382 -6.70 -13.52 -4.43
C VAL A 382 -6.08 -14.90 -4.22
N GLU A 383 -5.02 -15.20 -4.97
CA GLU A 383 -4.31 -16.46 -4.78
C GLU A 383 -3.41 -16.39 -3.54
N ALA A 384 -3.62 -17.35 -2.63
CA ALA A 384 -2.79 -17.54 -1.46
C ALA A 384 -1.82 -18.69 -1.68
N THR A 385 -0.54 -18.40 -1.46
CA THR A 385 0.55 -19.39 -1.40
C THR A 385 1.00 -19.54 0.05
N ASN A 386 1.86 -20.52 0.34
CA ASN A 386 2.42 -20.68 1.69
C ASN A 386 3.28 -19.49 2.14
N ASP A 387 3.91 -18.78 1.21
CA ASP A 387 4.84 -17.68 1.50
C ASP A 387 4.16 -16.30 1.53
N GLY A 388 2.92 -16.20 1.06
CA GLY A 388 2.24 -14.91 0.89
C GLY A 388 1.08 -14.91 -0.10
N LEU A 389 0.61 -13.71 -0.42
CA LEU A 389 -0.51 -13.47 -1.32
C LEU A 389 -0.01 -12.87 -2.63
N GLN A 390 -0.46 -13.42 -3.74
CA GLN A 390 -0.21 -12.85 -5.04
C GLN A 390 -1.33 -11.87 -5.40
N LEU A 391 -0.98 -10.58 -5.48
CA LEU A 391 -1.83 -9.53 -6.03
C LEU A 391 -1.49 -9.32 -7.51
N GLU A 392 -2.33 -8.55 -8.20
CA GLU A 392 -2.15 -8.25 -9.64
C GLU A 392 -0.85 -7.49 -9.93
N ASP A 393 -0.46 -6.61 -9.01
CA ASP A 393 0.68 -5.69 -9.14
C ASP A 393 1.92 -6.16 -8.37
N ARG A 394 1.76 -6.95 -7.31
CA ARG A 394 2.87 -7.37 -6.43
C ARG A 394 2.57 -8.64 -5.64
N PHE A 395 3.61 -9.23 -5.07
CA PHE A 395 3.50 -10.32 -4.11
C PHE A 395 3.66 -9.77 -2.69
N VAL A 396 2.76 -10.09 -1.77
CA VAL A 396 2.85 -9.66 -0.36
C VAL A 396 3.26 -10.86 0.49
N ASN A 397 4.45 -10.79 1.08
CA ASN A 397 4.96 -11.87 1.92
C ASN A 397 4.25 -11.90 3.28
N VAL A 398 3.94 -13.10 3.75
CA VAL A 398 3.35 -13.33 5.07
C VAL A 398 4.25 -14.27 5.84
N SER A 399 4.63 -13.93 7.08
CA SER A 399 5.52 -14.78 7.87
C SER A 399 5.28 -14.66 9.38
N LYS A 400 5.78 -15.62 10.15
CA LYS A 400 5.72 -15.60 11.62
C LYS A 400 6.97 -14.99 12.24
N PHE A 401 6.76 -14.15 13.25
CA PHE A 401 7.81 -13.62 14.11
C PHE A 401 7.29 -13.58 15.55
N SER A 402 7.57 -14.62 16.33
CA SER A 402 7.16 -14.69 17.73
C SER A 402 7.96 -13.69 18.55
N ILE A 403 7.29 -12.68 19.12
CA ILE A 403 7.93 -11.73 20.02
C ILE A 403 8.21 -12.39 21.37
N GLY A 404 9.35 -12.07 21.99
CA GLY A 404 9.67 -12.55 23.34
C GLY A 404 10.16 -11.43 24.25
N ILE A 405 11.00 -11.79 25.22
CA ILE A 405 11.53 -10.89 26.24
C ILE A 405 12.99 -10.48 25.95
N ASP A 406 13.53 -9.56 26.73
CA ASP A 406 14.93 -9.11 26.67
C ASP A 406 15.74 -9.67 27.86
N PRO A 407 16.35 -10.87 27.73
CA PRO A 407 17.11 -11.52 28.79
C PRO A 407 18.13 -10.62 29.51
N THR A 408 18.83 -9.78 28.76
CA THR A 408 19.94 -8.97 29.29
C THR A 408 19.45 -7.94 30.30
N SER A 409 18.37 -7.23 29.97
CA SER A 409 17.74 -6.27 30.87
C SER A 409 17.07 -6.93 32.08
N TRP A 410 16.52 -8.13 31.90
CA TRP A 410 15.91 -8.91 32.99
C TRP A 410 16.96 -9.35 34.02
N ASP A 411 18.14 -9.80 33.59
CA ASP A 411 19.22 -10.18 34.49
C ASP A 411 19.73 -9.02 35.35
N GLN A 412 19.81 -7.81 34.79
CA GLN A 412 20.23 -6.62 35.53
C GLN A 412 19.21 -6.25 36.60
N ARG A 413 17.90 -6.31 36.30
CA ARG A 413 16.85 -5.94 37.25
C ARG A 413 16.65 -6.95 38.36
N ARG A 414 16.84 -8.24 38.09
CA ARG A 414 16.79 -9.30 39.10
C ARG A 414 17.89 -9.14 40.17
N GLN A 415 18.95 -8.39 39.89
CA GLN A 415 20.05 -8.09 40.83
C GLN A 415 19.75 -6.91 41.76
N ALA A 416 18.61 -6.21 41.59
CA ALA A 416 18.29 -5.05 42.40
C ALA A 416 17.96 -5.45 43.86
N ALA A 417 18.43 -4.65 44.83
CA ALA A 417 18.34 -4.97 46.27
C ALA A 417 16.89 -4.97 46.80
N ASP A 418 16.00 -4.21 46.17
CA ASP A 418 14.57 -4.20 46.46
C ASP A 418 13.90 -5.53 46.07
N VAL A 419 14.26 -6.10 44.91
CA VAL A 419 13.81 -7.42 44.46
C VAL A 419 14.24 -8.50 45.45
N GLU A 420 15.50 -8.50 45.88
CA GLU A 420 16.03 -9.45 46.88
C GLU A 420 15.23 -9.36 48.20
N ARG A 421 14.95 -8.15 48.67
CA ARG A 421 14.14 -7.92 49.88
C ARG A 421 12.72 -8.48 49.75
N TRP A 422 12.08 -8.29 48.60
CA TRP A 422 10.75 -8.83 48.33
C TRP A 422 10.76 -10.35 48.20
N ILE A 423 11.77 -10.94 47.55
CA ILE A 423 11.94 -12.40 47.47
C ILE A 423 12.01 -12.99 48.88
N LYS A 424 12.81 -12.41 49.76
CA LYS A 424 12.93 -12.84 51.16
C LYS A 424 11.60 -12.74 51.90
N THR A 425 10.92 -11.60 51.77
CA THR A 425 9.65 -11.32 52.45
C THR A 425 8.54 -12.30 52.03
N ILE A 426 8.40 -12.56 50.72
CA ILE A 426 7.40 -13.49 50.20
C ILE A 426 7.77 -14.93 50.58
N SER A 427 9.06 -15.30 50.53
CA SER A 427 9.53 -16.63 50.88
C SER A 427 9.31 -16.97 52.36
N GLU A 428 9.59 -16.04 53.28
CA GLU A 428 9.38 -16.22 54.72
C GLU A 428 7.89 -16.34 55.06
N ARG A 429 7.03 -15.57 54.39
CA ARG A 429 5.58 -15.60 54.66
C ARG A 429 4.92 -16.91 54.23
N TYR A 430 5.31 -17.45 53.07
CA TYR A 430 4.71 -18.64 52.49
C TYR A 430 5.59 -19.88 52.69
N GLU A 431 6.40 -19.89 53.74
CA GLU A 431 7.25 -21.02 54.09
C GLU A 431 6.40 -22.31 54.25
N GLY A 432 6.87 -23.39 53.64
CA GLY A 432 6.17 -24.68 53.64
C GLY A 432 4.92 -24.76 52.76
N LYS A 433 4.56 -23.70 52.02
CA LYS A 433 3.45 -23.71 51.05
C LYS A 433 3.97 -23.81 49.61
N ARG A 434 3.09 -24.25 48.71
CA ARG A 434 3.26 -24.19 47.26
C ARG A 434 2.57 -22.96 46.69
N LEU A 435 3.30 -22.18 45.90
CA LEU A 435 2.79 -20.94 45.32
C LEU A 435 2.42 -21.13 43.86
N ILE A 436 1.16 -20.89 43.52
CA ILE A 436 0.70 -20.72 42.15
C ILE A 436 0.50 -19.23 41.92
N VAL A 437 1.11 -18.68 40.87
CA VAL A 437 1.02 -17.25 40.54
C VAL A 437 0.30 -17.07 39.21
N SER A 438 -0.46 -15.99 39.13
CA SER A 438 -1.04 -15.52 37.88
C SER A 438 -1.23 -14.01 37.90
N ARG A 439 -1.00 -13.36 36.76
CA ARG A 439 -1.16 -11.92 36.56
C ARG A 439 -1.94 -11.71 35.27
N ASP A 440 -3.12 -11.10 35.37
CA ASP A 440 -3.95 -10.84 34.20
C ASP A 440 -4.78 -9.57 34.38
N LYS A 441 -5.12 -8.94 33.25
CA LYS A 441 -6.13 -7.88 33.18
C LYS A 441 -7.52 -8.48 33.36
N ILE A 442 -8.41 -7.75 34.05
CA ILE A 442 -9.83 -8.15 34.17
C ILE A 442 -10.51 -7.94 32.81
N ASP A 443 -10.39 -8.93 31.94
CA ASP A 443 -10.94 -8.93 30.60
C ASP A 443 -11.57 -10.31 30.31
N GLN A 444 -12.65 -10.34 29.53
CA GLN A 444 -13.33 -11.57 29.13
C GLN A 444 -12.36 -12.54 28.44
N VAL A 445 -11.39 -12.00 27.70
CA VAL A 445 -10.41 -12.78 26.93
C VAL A 445 -9.38 -13.49 27.83
N ARG A 446 -9.07 -12.94 29.01
CA ARG A 446 -7.99 -13.44 29.90
C ARG A 446 -8.37 -14.65 30.72
N GLY A 447 -9.64 -15.05 30.72
CA GLY A 447 -10.09 -16.32 31.30
C GLY A 447 -9.89 -16.46 32.81
N ILE A 448 -9.85 -15.36 33.57
CA ILE A 448 -9.70 -15.37 35.05
C ILE A 448 -10.81 -16.20 35.70
N ARG A 449 -12.06 -16.08 35.20
CA ARG A 449 -13.19 -16.86 35.68
C ARG A 449 -12.92 -18.37 35.58
N GLN A 450 -12.48 -18.84 34.42
CA GLN A 450 -12.18 -20.24 34.13
C GLN A 450 -11.06 -20.76 35.03
N LYS A 451 -10.03 -19.92 35.26
CA LYS A 451 -8.92 -20.21 36.19
C LYS A 451 -9.41 -20.47 37.61
N LEU A 452 -10.22 -19.56 38.15
CA LEU A 452 -10.72 -19.67 39.53
C LEU A 452 -11.62 -20.88 39.70
N LEU A 453 -12.50 -21.18 38.72
CA LEU A 453 -13.34 -22.38 38.75
C LEU A 453 -12.53 -23.68 38.69
N SER A 454 -11.45 -23.68 37.91
CA SER A 454 -10.53 -24.83 37.83
C SER A 454 -9.77 -25.03 39.15
N TYR A 455 -9.35 -23.94 39.79
CA TYR A 455 -8.70 -23.98 41.09
C TYR A 455 -9.66 -24.45 42.20
N GLU A 456 -10.92 -23.99 42.19
CA GLU A 456 -11.97 -24.49 43.07
C GLU A 456 -12.18 -26.01 42.90
N LEU A 457 -12.23 -26.49 41.66
CA LEU A 457 -12.36 -27.92 41.38
C LEU A 457 -11.14 -28.72 41.84
N PHE A 458 -9.94 -28.18 41.67
CA PHE A 458 -8.68 -28.78 42.14
C PHE A 458 -8.69 -28.98 43.67
N LEU A 459 -9.03 -27.94 44.45
CA LEU A 459 -9.11 -28.03 45.91
C LEU A 459 -10.18 -29.04 46.40
N ASN A 460 -11.26 -29.18 45.64
CA ASN A 460 -12.30 -30.16 45.94
C ASN A 460 -11.87 -31.60 45.61
N THR A 461 -11.17 -31.80 44.50
CA THR A 461 -10.76 -33.11 43.97
C THR A 461 -9.55 -33.68 44.71
N TYR A 462 -8.61 -32.83 45.14
CA TYR A 462 -7.37 -33.23 45.81
C TYR A 462 -7.26 -32.61 47.21
N PRO A 463 -7.91 -33.20 48.23
CA PRO A 463 -7.95 -32.67 49.59
C PRO A 463 -6.58 -32.47 50.25
N GLU A 464 -5.57 -33.25 49.84
CA GLU A 464 -4.18 -33.17 50.34
C GLU A 464 -3.53 -31.81 50.10
N TRP A 465 -3.97 -31.08 49.08
CA TRP A 465 -3.42 -29.78 48.71
C TRP A 465 -4.10 -28.61 49.43
N ARG A 466 -5.27 -28.81 50.06
CA ARG A 466 -6.12 -27.73 50.60
C ARG A 466 -5.44 -26.79 51.57
N ASP A 467 -4.55 -27.32 52.40
CA ASP A 467 -3.79 -26.53 53.37
C ASP A 467 -2.33 -26.30 52.94
N GLN A 468 -1.93 -26.75 51.75
CA GLN A 468 -0.54 -26.70 51.30
C GLN A 468 -0.30 -25.73 50.15
N VAL A 469 -1.34 -25.29 49.44
CA VAL A 469 -1.23 -24.49 48.21
C VAL A 469 -1.87 -23.12 48.35
N VAL A 470 -1.26 -22.10 47.76
CA VAL A 470 -1.82 -20.74 47.68
C VAL A 470 -1.78 -20.28 46.24
N LEU A 471 -2.93 -19.87 45.69
CA LEU A 471 -3.04 -19.17 44.42
C LEU A 471 -3.02 -17.66 44.69
N ILE A 472 -2.01 -16.96 44.13
CA ILE A 472 -1.93 -15.50 44.12
C ILE A 472 -2.34 -15.03 42.74
N GLN A 473 -3.55 -14.48 42.63
CA GLN A 473 -4.07 -13.88 41.40
C GLN A 473 -3.97 -12.36 41.51
N VAL A 474 -3.11 -11.79 40.69
CA VAL A 474 -3.02 -10.34 40.47
C VAL A 474 -3.98 -9.99 39.35
N ALA A 475 -5.00 -9.20 39.67
CA ALA A 475 -6.06 -8.80 38.76
C ALA A 475 -6.04 -7.29 38.58
N THR A 476 -5.46 -6.83 37.47
CA THR A 476 -5.26 -5.40 37.24
C THR A 476 -6.55 -4.79 36.69
N SER A 477 -7.02 -3.72 37.32
CA SER A 477 -8.35 -3.15 37.09
C SER A 477 -8.49 -2.55 35.69
N THR A 478 -9.66 -2.72 35.08
CA THR A 478 -10.05 -2.04 33.84
C THR A 478 -11.42 -1.39 34.05
N THR A 479 -11.61 -0.17 33.56
CA THR A 479 -12.82 0.63 33.78
C THR A 479 -14.06 0.15 32.99
N GLU A 480 -13.94 -0.90 32.18
CA GLU A 480 -14.90 -1.17 31.10
C GLU A 480 -15.89 -2.34 31.35
N GLN A 481 -15.71 -3.15 32.41
CA GLN A 481 -16.51 -4.38 32.60
C GLN A 481 -16.89 -4.71 34.06
N PRO A 482 -17.79 -3.93 34.69
CA PRO A 482 -18.18 -4.14 36.09
C PRO A 482 -18.90 -5.48 36.33
N GLU A 483 -19.64 -6.00 35.34
CA GLU A 483 -20.37 -7.27 35.47
C GLU A 483 -19.42 -8.49 35.57
N LEU A 484 -18.35 -8.49 34.76
CA LEU A 484 -17.33 -9.52 34.82
C LEU A 484 -16.56 -9.46 36.15
N GLU A 485 -16.22 -8.25 36.59
CA GLU A 485 -15.53 -8.04 37.86
C GLU A 485 -16.36 -8.56 39.05
N ALA A 486 -17.67 -8.28 39.07
CA ALA A 486 -18.57 -8.79 40.09
C ALA A 486 -18.59 -10.33 40.11
N THR A 487 -18.74 -10.95 38.93
CA THR A 487 -18.76 -12.41 38.79
C THR A 487 -17.45 -13.06 39.27
N ILE A 488 -16.29 -12.48 38.92
CA ILE A 488 -14.98 -12.98 39.37
C ILE A 488 -14.84 -12.84 40.88
N SER A 489 -15.26 -11.69 41.43
CA SER A 489 -15.21 -11.42 42.87
C SER A 489 -16.07 -12.42 43.65
N ASP A 490 -17.27 -12.74 43.16
CA ASP A 490 -18.17 -13.72 43.79
C ASP A 490 -17.53 -15.12 43.83
N ILE A 491 -16.87 -15.55 42.76
CA ILE A 491 -16.16 -16.83 42.71
C ILE A 491 -14.98 -16.82 43.69
N ALA A 492 -14.20 -15.74 43.73
CA ALA A 492 -13.06 -15.62 44.64
C ALA A 492 -13.51 -15.68 46.11
N MET A 493 -14.60 -14.97 46.46
CA MET A 493 -15.21 -15.02 47.78
C MET A 493 -15.71 -16.42 48.13
N ARG A 494 -16.35 -17.11 47.18
CA ARG A 494 -16.84 -18.49 47.38
C ARG A 494 -15.70 -19.45 47.73
N ILE A 495 -14.61 -19.43 46.96
CA ILE A 495 -13.42 -20.27 47.18
C ILE A 495 -12.88 -20.03 48.60
N ASN A 496 -12.65 -18.77 48.95
CA ASN A 496 -12.12 -18.43 50.27
C ASN A 496 -13.08 -18.79 51.39
N SER A 497 -14.39 -18.57 51.24
CA SER A 497 -15.37 -18.94 52.28
C SER A 497 -15.44 -20.46 52.54
N THR A 498 -15.16 -21.28 51.52
CA THR A 498 -15.28 -22.74 51.60
C THR A 498 -14.00 -23.39 52.12
N HIS A 499 -12.83 -22.85 51.76
CA HIS A 499 -11.54 -23.51 51.97
C HIS A 499 -10.57 -22.75 52.89
N SER A 500 -10.86 -21.49 53.28
CA SER A 500 -9.99 -20.76 54.22
C SER A 500 -10.12 -21.29 55.64
N THR A 501 -9.01 -21.32 56.35
CA THR A 501 -8.94 -21.58 57.80
C THR A 501 -8.28 -20.39 58.50
N LEU A 502 -8.23 -20.40 59.84
CA LEU A 502 -7.57 -19.33 60.60
C LEU A 502 -6.08 -19.17 60.23
N ALA A 503 -5.43 -20.26 59.80
CA ALA A 503 -4.00 -20.30 59.50
C ALA A 503 -3.68 -20.38 58.00
N HIS A 504 -4.70 -20.47 57.13
CA HIS A 504 -4.49 -20.69 55.71
C HIS A 504 -5.57 -20.03 54.85
N GLN A 505 -5.12 -19.21 53.89
CA GLN A 505 -5.95 -18.62 52.85
C GLN A 505 -5.52 -19.19 51.49
N PRO A 506 -6.37 -20.01 50.83
CA PRO A 506 -5.99 -20.70 49.60
C PRO A 506 -5.97 -19.78 48.37
N LEU A 507 -6.73 -18.68 48.35
CA LEU A 507 -6.73 -17.71 47.25
C LEU A 507 -6.48 -16.28 47.77
N VAL A 508 -5.40 -15.67 47.29
CA VAL A 508 -5.09 -14.25 47.48
C VAL A 508 -5.41 -13.53 46.17
N PHE A 509 -6.48 -12.73 46.19
CA PHE A 509 -6.99 -12.03 45.01
C PHE A 509 -6.70 -10.53 45.12
N LEU A 510 -5.70 -10.05 44.38
CA LEU A 510 -5.21 -8.67 44.47
C LEU A 510 -5.79 -7.83 43.33
N LYS A 511 -6.70 -6.91 43.66
CA LYS A 511 -7.28 -5.93 42.72
C LYS A 511 -6.45 -4.65 42.61
N GLN A 512 -5.14 -4.78 42.49
CA GLN A 512 -4.22 -3.66 42.44
C GLN A 512 -3.06 -3.96 41.51
N ASP A 513 -2.44 -2.90 40.99
CA ASP A 513 -1.20 -3.03 40.25
C ASP A 513 -0.05 -3.28 41.24
N LEU A 514 0.87 -4.16 40.87
CA LEU A 514 2.06 -4.44 41.67
C LEU A 514 3.21 -3.58 41.19
N ALA A 515 4.03 -3.11 42.13
CA ALA A 515 5.30 -2.50 41.75
C ALA A 515 6.19 -3.55 41.03
N PHE A 516 6.92 -3.13 40.01
CA PHE A 516 7.74 -4.04 39.21
C PHE A 516 8.67 -4.96 40.03
N PRO A 517 9.35 -4.50 41.11
CA PRO A 517 10.17 -5.37 41.96
C PRO A 517 9.36 -6.46 42.70
N GLN A 518 8.12 -6.14 43.12
CA GLN A 518 7.22 -7.10 43.74
C GLN A 518 6.81 -8.18 42.74
N TYR A 519 6.50 -7.78 41.51
CA TYR A 519 6.16 -8.71 40.43
C TYR A 519 7.33 -9.67 40.13
N LEU A 520 8.55 -9.15 39.97
CA LEU A 520 9.75 -9.97 39.74
C LEU A 520 9.99 -10.96 40.87
N ALA A 521 9.86 -10.51 42.11
CA ALA A 521 9.99 -11.37 43.28
C ALA A 521 8.93 -12.48 43.28
N LEU A 522 7.67 -12.12 42.99
CA LEU A 522 6.53 -13.03 42.97
C LEU A 522 6.70 -14.17 41.96
N ILE A 523 7.07 -13.86 40.70
CA ILE A 523 7.29 -14.89 39.68
C ILE A 523 8.55 -15.73 39.92
N SER A 524 9.54 -15.19 40.65
CA SER A 524 10.77 -15.91 41.01
C SER A 524 10.57 -16.94 42.12
N VAL A 525 9.61 -16.71 43.03
CA VAL A 525 9.31 -17.62 44.16
C VAL A 525 8.14 -18.57 43.89
N ALA A 526 7.47 -18.44 42.76
CA ALA A 526 6.35 -19.29 42.37
C ALA A 526 6.80 -20.73 42.08
N ASP A 527 6.01 -21.72 42.54
CA ASP A 527 6.17 -23.13 42.19
C ASP A 527 5.51 -23.46 40.84
N ALA A 528 4.45 -22.72 40.48
CA ALA A 528 3.82 -22.81 39.16
C ALA A 528 3.26 -21.45 38.70
N LEU A 529 3.25 -21.23 37.38
CA LEU A 529 2.49 -20.14 36.73
C LEU A 529 1.32 -20.74 35.97
N ILE A 530 0.13 -20.18 36.13
CA ILE A 530 -1.06 -20.60 35.37
C ILE A 530 -1.59 -19.46 34.49
N ILE A 531 -1.70 -19.72 33.19
CA ILE A 531 -2.25 -18.80 32.18
C ILE A 531 -3.38 -19.50 31.43
N THR A 532 -4.61 -19.01 31.60
CA THR A 532 -5.84 -19.61 31.02
C THR A 532 -6.55 -18.66 30.06
N SER A 533 -5.79 -17.79 29.39
CA SER A 533 -6.30 -16.87 28.38
C SER A 533 -7.05 -17.63 27.28
N LEU A 534 -8.27 -17.20 26.96
CA LEU A 534 -9.16 -17.87 26.01
C LEU A 534 -8.68 -17.76 24.57
N ARG A 535 -8.01 -16.66 24.23
CA ARG A 535 -7.33 -16.42 22.96
C ARG A 535 -6.36 -15.29 23.16
N GLU A 536 -5.10 -15.43 22.74
CA GLU A 536 -4.14 -14.33 22.85
C GLU A 536 -3.03 -14.46 21.79
N GLY A 537 -2.59 -13.32 21.25
CA GLY A 537 -1.51 -13.27 20.27
C GLY A 537 -0.18 -13.84 20.80
N MET A 538 0.30 -13.37 21.96
CA MET A 538 1.49 -13.87 22.66
C MET A 538 1.37 -13.51 24.14
N ASN A 539 1.76 -14.40 25.06
CA ASN A 539 1.73 -14.14 26.49
C ASN A 539 3.15 -13.95 27.05
N LEU A 540 3.61 -12.70 27.18
CA LEU A 540 4.99 -12.43 27.62
C LEU A 540 5.23 -12.81 29.08
N THR A 541 4.22 -12.73 29.95
CA THR A 541 4.28 -13.17 31.35
C THR A 541 4.80 -14.61 31.47
N SER A 542 4.41 -15.51 30.57
CA SER A 542 4.92 -16.89 30.53
C SER A 542 6.42 -16.99 30.22
N HIS A 543 6.94 -16.15 29.32
CA HIS A 543 8.37 -16.08 28.99
C HIS A 543 9.17 -15.50 30.16
N GLU A 544 8.64 -14.46 30.81
CA GLU A 544 9.24 -13.81 31.98
C GLU A 544 9.37 -14.79 33.16
N PHE A 545 8.31 -15.56 33.44
CA PHE A 545 8.33 -16.61 34.45
C PHE A 545 9.38 -17.67 34.16
N VAL A 546 9.36 -18.26 32.96
CA VAL A 546 10.33 -19.31 32.59
C VAL A 546 11.76 -18.80 32.74
N TYR A 547 12.03 -17.55 32.35
CA TYR A 547 13.34 -16.93 32.49
C TYR A 547 13.77 -16.72 33.96
N CYS A 548 12.84 -16.34 34.84
CA CYS A 548 13.13 -16.11 36.26
C CYS A 548 13.31 -17.39 37.08
N GLN A 549 12.98 -18.56 36.55
CA GLN A 549 12.96 -19.86 37.24
C GLN A 549 14.32 -20.61 37.25
N ASP A 550 15.44 -19.87 37.15
CA ASP A 550 16.80 -20.41 37.12
C ASP A 550 17.39 -20.77 38.50
N GLY A 551 16.74 -20.34 39.59
CA GLY A 551 17.17 -20.60 40.96
C GLY A 551 18.36 -19.77 41.47
N LYS A 552 18.79 -18.72 40.75
CA LYS A 552 19.94 -17.90 41.18
C LYS A 552 19.65 -16.99 42.36
N TRP A 553 18.45 -16.43 42.42
CA TRP A 553 18.08 -15.34 43.33
C TRP A 553 16.98 -15.71 44.34
N GLY A 554 16.54 -16.97 44.36
CA GLY A 554 15.48 -17.44 45.26
C GLY A 554 15.61 -18.93 45.59
N ASN A 555 14.88 -19.38 46.61
CA ASN A 555 14.92 -20.77 47.10
C ASN A 555 14.18 -21.76 46.20
N LYS A 556 13.41 -21.27 45.22
CA LYS A 556 12.60 -22.04 44.29
C LYS A 556 13.21 -21.95 42.90
N LYS A 557 13.09 -23.04 42.14
CA LYS A 557 13.62 -23.19 40.79
C LYS A 557 12.79 -24.19 39.99
N TYR A 558 12.85 -24.06 38.68
CA TYR A 558 12.22 -24.99 37.73
C TYR A 558 10.69 -25.11 37.95
N GLY A 559 10.03 -24.00 38.26
CA GLY A 559 8.57 -23.96 38.41
C GLY A 559 7.84 -24.40 37.13
N SER A 560 6.70 -25.04 37.32
CA SER A 560 5.89 -25.60 36.22
C SER A 560 5.06 -24.49 35.54
N LEU A 561 5.01 -24.50 34.21
CA LEU A 561 4.15 -23.59 33.43
C LEU A 561 2.90 -24.33 32.96
N ILE A 562 1.72 -23.86 33.40
CA ILE A 562 0.41 -24.28 32.89
C ILE A 562 -0.07 -23.19 31.93
N LEU A 563 -0.32 -23.56 30.68
CA LEU A 563 -0.54 -22.61 29.60
C LEU A 563 -1.73 -23.01 28.75
N SER A 564 -2.60 -22.05 28.44
CA SER A 564 -3.69 -22.33 27.50
C SER A 564 -3.17 -22.61 26.10
N GLU A 565 -3.72 -23.65 25.47
CA GLU A 565 -3.46 -24.00 24.06
C GLU A 565 -3.86 -22.88 23.08
N PHE A 566 -4.68 -21.92 23.49
CA PHE A 566 -5.15 -20.81 22.68
C PHE A 566 -4.28 -19.54 22.74
N THR A 567 -3.13 -19.63 23.41
CA THR A 567 -2.14 -18.54 23.48
C THR A 567 -1.01 -18.77 22.47
N GLY A 568 -0.49 -17.70 21.85
CA GLY A 568 0.64 -17.86 20.92
C GLY A 568 1.90 -18.46 21.55
N SER A 569 2.11 -18.26 22.85
CA SER A 569 3.23 -18.87 23.60
C SER A 569 3.17 -20.41 23.61
N ALA A 570 1.99 -21.02 23.45
CA ALA A 570 1.86 -22.47 23.33
C ALA A 570 2.64 -23.01 22.11
N SER A 571 2.66 -22.26 21.00
CA SER A 571 3.45 -22.63 19.81
C SER A 571 4.96 -22.50 20.01
N VAL A 572 5.40 -21.67 20.98
CA VAL A 572 6.82 -21.46 21.29
C VAL A 572 7.33 -22.56 22.23
N PHE A 573 6.57 -22.91 23.26
CA PHE A 573 6.98 -23.90 24.26
C PHE A 573 6.64 -25.35 23.86
N GLY A 574 5.69 -25.55 22.95
CA GLY A 574 5.26 -26.87 22.51
C GLY A 574 4.84 -27.76 23.68
N ASP A 575 5.18 -29.05 23.60
CA ASP A 575 4.81 -30.07 24.59
C ASP A 575 5.54 -29.94 25.93
N HIS A 576 6.41 -28.95 26.10
CA HIS A 576 7.15 -28.73 27.35
C HIS A 576 6.30 -28.00 28.41
N ALA A 577 5.37 -27.13 27.99
CA ALA A 577 4.39 -26.55 28.89
C ALA A 577 3.23 -27.53 29.15
N LEU A 578 2.57 -27.43 30.31
CA LEU A 578 1.33 -28.16 30.56
C LEU A 578 0.19 -27.44 29.82
N LEU A 579 -0.05 -27.85 28.58
CA LEU A 579 -1.09 -27.27 27.73
C LEU A 579 -2.49 -27.67 28.23
N VAL A 580 -3.36 -26.67 28.39
CA VAL A 580 -4.73 -26.86 28.87
C VAL A 580 -5.75 -26.15 27.99
N ASN A 581 -6.92 -26.77 27.86
CA ASN A 581 -8.11 -26.11 27.38
C ASN A 581 -8.79 -25.41 28.58
N PRO A 582 -8.84 -24.06 28.63
CA PRO A 582 -9.43 -23.32 29.76
C PRO A 582 -10.92 -23.59 29.96
N TRP A 583 -11.62 -24.19 28.98
CA TRP A 583 -13.01 -24.60 29.10
C TRP A 583 -13.18 -25.96 29.79
N ASP A 584 -12.13 -26.78 29.83
CA ASP A 584 -12.11 -28.05 30.58
C ASP A 584 -11.49 -27.83 31.96
N TYR A 585 -12.36 -27.56 32.94
CA TYR A 585 -11.95 -27.35 34.32
C TYR A 585 -11.29 -28.57 34.95
N ARG A 586 -11.63 -29.80 34.50
CA ARG A 586 -11.02 -31.03 35.02
C ARG A 586 -9.58 -31.16 34.55
N GLN A 587 -9.36 -30.94 33.25
CA GLN A 587 -8.01 -30.93 32.69
C GLN A 587 -7.15 -29.84 33.35
N CYS A 588 -7.69 -28.64 33.56
CA CYS A 588 -6.98 -27.58 34.27
C CYS A 588 -6.66 -27.97 35.72
N ALA A 589 -7.58 -28.59 36.45
CA ALA A 589 -7.36 -29.07 37.81
C ALA A 589 -6.30 -30.19 37.87
N GLU A 590 -6.31 -31.11 36.91
CA GLU A 590 -5.30 -32.17 36.77
C GLU A 590 -3.93 -31.61 36.40
N ALA A 591 -3.87 -30.58 35.54
CA ALA A 591 -2.63 -29.88 35.22
C ALA A 591 -2.06 -29.16 36.46
N ILE A 592 -2.90 -28.54 37.30
CA ILE A 592 -2.47 -27.96 38.58
C ILE A 592 -1.87 -29.04 39.49
N HIS A 593 -2.57 -30.18 39.64
CA HIS A 593 -2.06 -31.30 40.42
C HIS A 593 -0.71 -31.80 39.89
N THR A 594 -0.61 -32.02 38.58
CA THR A 594 0.63 -32.47 37.91
C THR A 594 1.77 -31.47 38.11
N ALA A 595 1.50 -30.17 37.92
CA ALA A 595 2.48 -29.10 38.09
C ALA A 595 3.12 -29.08 39.48
N LEU A 596 2.34 -29.40 40.52
CA LEU A 596 2.78 -29.42 41.92
C LEU A 596 3.39 -30.76 42.36
N SER A 597 3.03 -31.85 41.68
CA SER A 597 3.47 -33.22 42.01
C SER A 597 4.72 -33.67 41.24
N ARG A 598 5.13 -32.97 40.18
CA ARG A 598 6.37 -33.28 39.43
C ARG A 598 7.59 -33.28 40.35
N ASP A 599 8.46 -34.27 40.14
CA ASP A 599 9.74 -34.33 40.83
C ASP A 599 10.68 -33.21 40.35
N GLU A 600 11.82 -33.03 41.02
CA GLU A 600 12.75 -31.96 40.66
C GLU A 600 13.48 -32.23 39.33
N GLN A 601 13.74 -33.50 39.01
CA GLN A 601 14.47 -33.88 37.80
C GLN A 601 13.64 -33.61 36.55
N GLU A 602 12.38 -34.06 36.52
CA GLU A 602 11.45 -33.80 35.42
C GLU A 602 11.23 -32.29 35.25
N ARG A 603 11.07 -31.55 36.36
CA ARG A 603 10.95 -30.08 36.33
C ARG A 603 12.16 -29.42 35.68
N GLN A 604 13.38 -29.84 36.04
CA GLN A 604 14.61 -29.29 35.47
C GLN A 604 14.72 -29.58 33.97
N GLU A 605 14.43 -30.80 33.54
CA GLU A 605 14.46 -31.20 32.13
C GLU A 605 13.49 -30.36 31.30
N VAL A 606 12.25 -30.24 31.77
CA VAL A 606 11.19 -29.43 31.13
C VAL A 606 11.56 -27.94 31.10
N TRP A 607 12.00 -27.38 32.23
CA TRP A 607 12.42 -25.98 32.31
C TRP A 607 13.57 -25.67 31.36
N THR A 608 14.58 -26.55 31.26
CA THR A 608 15.75 -26.34 30.39
C THR A 608 15.33 -26.18 28.93
N LYS A 609 14.37 -26.98 28.47
CA LYS A 609 13.82 -26.88 27.11
C LYS A 609 13.05 -25.58 26.89
N MET A 610 12.17 -25.21 27.82
CA MET A 610 11.42 -23.95 27.73
C MET A 610 12.34 -22.73 27.78
N HIS A 611 13.34 -22.74 28.66
CA HIS A 611 14.33 -21.67 28.79
C HIS A 611 15.13 -21.49 27.49
N GLN A 612 15.55 -22.58 26.85
CA GLN A 612 16.20 -22.52 25.53
C GLN A 612 15.28 -21.89 24.47
N ALA A 613 13.99 -22.22 24.47
CA ALA A 613 13.01 -21.63 23.56
C ALA A 613 12.83 -20.11 23.80
N VAL A 614 12.83 -19.65 25.06
CA VAL A 614 12.80 -18.20 25.39
C VAL A 614 14.02 -17.48 24.83
N LEU A 615 15.23 -18.04 25.01
CA LEU A 615 16.46 -17.42 24.52
C LEU A 615 16.53 -17.34 22.98
N GLN A 616 16.02 -18.38 22.30
CA GLN A 616 15.94 -18.39 20.83
C GLN A 616 14.97 -17.33 20.30
N ASN A 617 13.86 -17.11 20.99
CA ASN A 617 12.82 -16.14 20.63
C ASN A 617 12.95 -14.83 21.42
N SER A 618 14.16 -14.32 21.62
CA SER A 618 14.38 -13.04 22.28
C SER A 618 13.88 -11.85 21.45
N THR A 619 13.60 -10.73 22.11
CA THR A 619 13.24 -9.47 21.44
C THR A 619 14.24 -9.04 20.37
N HIS A 620 15.53 -9.14 20.66
CA HIS A 620 16.62 -8.87 19.73
C HIS A 620 16.49 -9.71 18.44
N ASN A 621 16.25 -11.02 18.58
CA ASN A 621 16.10 -11.91 17.43
C ASN A 621 14.84 -11.60 16.61
N TRP A 622 13.76 -11.16 17.27
CA TRP A 622 12.54 -10.71 16.60
C TRP A 622 12.80 -9.50 15.70
N VAL A 623 13.41 -8.43 16.22
CA VAL A 623 13.74 -7.21 15.44
C VAL A 623 14.63 -7.55 14.25
N LYS A 624 15.70 -8.32 14.50
CA LYS A 624 16.65 -8.74 13.46
C LYS A 624 15.97 -9.53 12.35
N SER A 625 15.15 -10.52 12.73
CA SER A 625 14.48 -11.40 11.77
C SER A 625 13.46 -10.64 10.93
N PHE A 626 12.66 -9.75 11.56
CA PHE A 626 11.69 -8.92 10.87
C PHE A 626 12.36 -7.94 9.90
N SER A 627 13.39 -7.21 10.35
CA SER A 627 14.13 -6.23 9.54
C SER A 627 14.84 -6.85 8.33
N MET A 628 15.56 -7.96 8.55
CA MET A 628 16.25 -8.68 7.47
C MET A 628 15.26 -9.24 6.44
N THR A 629 14.13 -9.80 6.91
CA THR A 629 13.11 -10.35 6.01
C THR A 629 12.44 -9.25 5.21
N LEU A 630 12.09 -8.12 5.84
CA LEU A 630 11.49 -6.97 5.16
C LEU A 630 12.44 -6.40 4.09
N SER A 631 13.73 -6.30 4.39
CA SER A 631 14.74 -5.83 3.43
C SER A 631 14.94 -6.78 2.26
N ARG A 632 14.99 -8.09 2.51
CA ARG A 632 15.03 -9.09 1.45
C ARG A 632 13.81 -9.00 0.55
N VAL A 633 12.62 -9.01 1.15
CA VAL A 633 11.34 -9.01 0.43
C VAL A 633 11.17 -7.73 -0.40
N TRP A 634 11.50 -6.57 0.16
CA TRP A 634 11.43 -5.30 -0.57
C TRP A 634 12.42 -5.26 -1.73
N ASN A 635 13.66 -5.74 -1.56
CA ASN A 635 14.64 -5.82 -2.66
C ASN A 635 14.17 -6.77 -3.76
N GLU A 636 13.61 -7.93 -3.40
CA GLU A 636 13.03 -8.88 -4.36
C GLU A 636 11.88 -8.24 -5.14
N GLN A 637 10.95 -7.54 -4.47
CA GLN A 637 9.83 -6.86 -5.13
C GLN A 637 10.30 -5.69 -6.01
N SER A 638 11.15 -4.81 -5.49
CA SER A 638 11.67 -3.64 -6.21
C SER A 638 12.44 -4.03 -7.47
N SER A 639 13.15 -5.17 -7.44
CA SER A 639 13.84 -5.71 -8.62
C SER A 639 12.91 -6.21 -9.72
N ARG A 640 11.65 -6.53 -9.37
CA ARG A 640 10.63 -7.07 -10.27
C ARG A 640 9.67 -6.00 -10.79
N GLU A 641 9.67 -4.79 -10.23
CA GLU A 641 8.84 -3.71 -10.73
C GLU A 641 9.26 -3.29 -12.16
N ILE A 642 8.30 -3.13 -13.07
CA ILE A 642 8.58 -2.86 -14.49
C ILE A 642 9.43 -1.62 -14.72
N MET A 643 9.27 -0.59 -13.88
CA MET A 643 10.07 0.63 -14.00
C MET A 643 11.56 0.36 -13.73
N ALA A 644 11.89 -0.70 -12.99
CA ALA A 644 13.24 -1.18 -12.78
C ALA A 644 13.71 -2.14 -13.89
N VAL A 645 12.80 -2.78 -14.63
CA VAL A 645 13.13 -3.68 -15.74
C VAL A 645 13.46 -2.87 -17.01
N PRO A 646 14.71 -2.94 -17.51
CA PRO A 646 15.12 -2.12 -18.63
C PRO A 646 14.36 -2.47 -19.92
N ARG A 647 14.22 -1.48 -20.81
CA ARG A 647 13.70 -1.75 -22.17
C ARG A 647 14.63 -2.69 -22.92
N LEU A 648 14.05 -3.58 -23.73
CA LEU A 648 14.82 -4.49 -24.57
C LEU A 648 15.78 -3.73 -25.48
N GLN A 649 17.08 -3.98 -25.31
CA GLN A 649 18.12 -3.46 -26.20
C GLN A 649 18.23 -4.35 -27.44
N THR A 650 17.45 -4.02 -28.47
CA THR A 650 17.38 -4.78 -29.73
C THR A 650 18.76 -4.98 -30.37
N ASN A 651 19.61 -3.95 -30.41
CA ASN A 651 20.96 -4.05 -31.00
C ASN A 651 21.84 -5.10 -30.30
N LYS A 652 21.78 -5.17 -28.96
CA LYS A 652 22.55 -6.14 -28.19
C LYS A 652 21.99 -7.55 -28.37
N LEU A 653 20.66 -7.68 -28.43
CA LEU A 653 20.01 -8.96 -28.71
C LEU A 653 20.41 -9.47 -30.10
N GLU A 654 20.39 -8.61 -31.11
CA GLU A 654 20.77 -8.90 -32.50
C GLU A 654 22.26 -9.30 -32.62
N GLU A 655 23.16 -8.57 -31.93
CA GLU A 655 24.58 -8.92 -31.88
C GLU A 655 24.80 -10.33 -31.30
N MET A 656 24.15 -10.65 -30.18
CA MET A 656 24.25 -11.97 -29.54
C MET A 656 23.54 -13.06 -30.36
N TYR A 657 22.46 -12.71 -31.06
CA TYR A 657 21.78 -13.58 -32.00
C TYR A 657 22.72 -13.94 -33.17
N HIS A 658 23.35 -12.98 -33.83
CA HIS A 658 24.25 -13.32 -34.95
C HIS A 658 25.50 -14.09 -34.53
N ARG A 659 26.03 -13.86 -33.32
CA ARG A 659 27.20 -14.57 -32.79
C ARG A 659 26.92 -15.99 -32.31
N SER A 660 25.67 -16.31 -31.99
CA SER A 660 25.32 -17.64 -31.46
C SER A 660 25.37 -18.71 -32.54
N SER A 661 25.84 -19.87 -32.14
CA SER A 661 25.93 -21.07 -32.98
C SER A 661 24.58 -21.80 -33.06
N ARG A 662 23.78 -21.78 -31.98
CA ARG A 662 22.45 -22.38 -31.95
C ARG A 662 21.54 -21.71 -30.91
N ARG A 663 20.29 -21.50 -31.28
CA ARG A 663 19.37 -20.59 -30.56
C ARG A 663 18.08 -21.30 -30.19
N LEU A 664 17.76 -21.32 -28.90
CA LEU A 664 16.45 -21.75 -28.41
C LEU A 664 15.57 -20.52 -28.21
N ILE A 665 14.42 -20.48 -28.88
CA ILE A 665 13.46 -19.38 -28.80
C ILE A 665 12.14 -19.96 -28.34
N ILE A 666 11.58 -19.43 -27.26
CA ILE A 666 10.31 -19.86 -26.71
C ILE A 666 9.40 -18.62 -26.59
N VAL A 667 8.22 -18.68 -27.20
CA VAL A 667 7.33 -17.51 -27.32
C VAL A 667 5.93 -17.92 -26.87
N ASP A 668 5.32 -17.13 -26.01
CA ASP A 668 3.91 -17.31 -25.68
C ASP A 668 2.98 -16.89 -26.83
N TYR A 669 1.82 -17.51 -26.92
CA TYR A 669 0.84 -17.21 -27.95
C TYR A 669 -0.19 -16.16 -27.50
N GLU A 670 -0.84 -16.37 -26.35
CA GLU A 670 -1.98 -15.61 -25.88
C GLU A 670 -1.59 -14.29 -25.22
N GLY A 671 -1.82 -13.16 -25.90
CA GLY A 671 -1.44 -11.83 -25.43
C GLY A 671 -0.03 -11.42 -25.86
N THR A 672 0.77 -12.38 -26.37
CA THR A 672 2.10 -12.15 -26.93
C THR A 672 2.10 -12.11 -28.46
N LEU A 673 1.70 -13.18 -29.14
CA LEU A 673 1.62 -13.25 -30.61
C LEU A 673 0.24 -12.89 -31.16
N ALA A 674 -0.80 -13.01 -30.34
CA ALA A 674 -2.18 -12.64 -30.66
C ALA A 674 -2.79 -11.83 -29.50
N SER A 675 -3.53 -10.75 -29.80
CA SER A 675 -4.24 -9.97 -28.79
C SER A 675 -5.45 -10.73 -28.23
N TRP A 676 -5.69 -10.65 -26.92
CA TRP A 676 -6.83 -11.29 -26.24
C TRP A 676 -8.17 -10.97 -26.93
N GLY A 677 -8.93 -12.03 -27.25
CA GLY A 677 -10.35 -11.98 -27.58
C GLY A 677 -11.16 -12.79 -26.56
N SER A 678 -12.46 -12.52 -26.45
CA SER A 678 -13.40 -13.31 -25.60
C SER A 678 -13.23 -14.82 -25.83
N PRO A 679 -13.39 -15.69 -24.81
CA PRO A 679 -13.40 -17.15 -24.97
C PRO A 679 -14.44 -17.63 -26.00
N LYS A 680 -15.52 -16.85 -26.21
CA LYS A 680 -16.55 -17.11 -27.22
C LYS A 680 -16.16 -16.60 -28.62
N SER A 681 -15.24 -15.64 -28.72
CA SER A 681 -14.64 -15.24 -29.99
C SER A 681 -13.37 -16.06 -30.21
N ILE A 682 -13.54 -17.23 -30.80
CA ILE A 682 -12.44 -17.87 -31.51
C ILE A 682 -12.04 -16.87 -32.61
N ILE A 683 -11.02 -16.03 -32.39
CA ILE A 683 -10.32 -15.41 -33.49
C ILE A 683 -9.56 -16.56 -34.14
N VAL A 684 -10.24 -17.25 -35.07
CA VAL A 684 -9.80 -18.48 -35.76
C VAL A 684 -8.51 -18.24 -36.57
N THR A 685 -8.11 -16.99 -36.76
CA THR A 685 -6.93 -16.63 -37.54
C THR A 685 -5.86 -16.03 -36.64
N THR A 686 -4.85 -16.83 -36.32
CA THR A 686 -3.52 -16.29 -35.99
C THR A 686 -3.21 -15.19 -37.02
N PRO A 687 -2.80 -13.97 -36.59
CA PRO A 687 -2.47 -12.92 -37.53
C PRO A 687 -1.48 -13.47 -38.57
N GLN A 688 -1.74 -13.28 -39.88
CA GLN A 688 -0.85 -13.77 -40.94
C GLN A 688 0.60 -13.36 -40.70
N ARG A 689 0.80 -12.19 -40.10
CA ARG A 689 2.10 -11.69 -39.65
C ARG A 689 2.81 -12.64 -38.68
N ALA A 690 2.13 -13.19 -37.68
CA ALA A 690 2.73 -14.11 -36.71
C ALA A 690 3.12 -15.44 -37.38
N ILE A 691 2.27 -16.00 -38.25
CA ILE A 691 2.62 -17.19 -39.04
C ILE A 691 3.84 -16.93 -39.93
N THR A 692 3.85 -15.80 -40.64
CA THR A 692 4.96 -15.42 -41.54
C THR A 692 6.26 -15.25 -40.77
N THR A 693 6.22 -14.54 -39.63
CA THR A 693 7.40 -14.32 -38.78
C THR A 693 7.93 -15.63 -38.20
N LEU A 694 7.05 -16.52 -37.74
CA LEU A 694 7.45 -17.84 -37.25
C LEU A 694 8.06 -18.70 -38.37
N ALA A 695 7.49 -18.66 -39.58
CA ALA A 695 8.05 -19.37 -40.73
C ALA A 695 9.44 -18.86 -41.10
N GLU A 696 9.64 -17.54 -41.18
CA GLU A 696 10.96 -16.94 -41.41
C GLU A 696 11.96 -17.31 -40.30
N LEU A 697 11.51 -17.38 -39.04
CA LEU A 697 12.36 -17.79 -37.93
C LEU A 697 12.75 -19.27 -37.98
N THR A 698 11.84 -20.16 -38.40
CA THR A 698 12.12 -21.61 -38.50
C THR A 698 12.87 -22.01 -39.77
N GLU A 699 12.99 -21.12 -40.75
CA GLU A 699 13.83 -21.30 -41.94
C GLU A 699 15.34 -21.31 -41.63
N ASP A 700 15.82 -20.56 -40.61
CA ASP A 700 17.21 -20.68 -40.16
C ASP A 700 17.38 -21.98 -39.33
N PRO A 701 18.14 -22.98 -39.80
CA PRO A 701 18.29 -24.26 -39.12
C PRO A 701 19.02 -24.17 -37.77
N ARG A 702 19.66 -23.03 -37.47
CA ARG A 702 20.26 -22.77 -36.15
C ARG A 702 19.21 -22.40 -35.09
N ASN A 703 17.99 -22.07 -35.49
CA ASN A 703 16.91 -21.72 -34.58
C ASN A 703 16.08 -22.95 -34.24
N VAL A 704 15.83 -23.13 -32.96
CA VAL A 704 14.85 -24.08 -32.43
C VAL A 704 13.75 -23.23 -31.78
N VAL A 705 12.57 -23.21 -32.39
CA VAL A 705 11.47 -22.33 -31.98
C VAL A 705 10.34 -23.15 -31.37
N TYR A 706 9.88 -22.74 -30.19
CA TYR A 706 8.72 -23.27 -29.51
C TYR A 706 7.67 -22.18 -29.29
N VAL A 707 6.40 -22.50 -29.58
CA VAL A 707 5.26 -21.66 -29.17
C VAL A 707 4.54 -22.34 -28.01
N MET A 708 4.30 -21.61 -26.93
CA MET A 708 3.52 -22.08 -25.78
C MET A 708 2.14 -21.46 -25.74
N SER A 709 1.16 -22.21 -25.19
CA SER A 709 -0.23 -21.77 -25.10
C SER A 709 -0.99 -22.54 -24.01
N ALA A 710 -2.06 -21.93 -23.52
CA ALA A 710 -3.05 -22.57 -22.64
C ALA A 710 -4.04 -23.49 -23.38
N ARG A 711 -4.02 -23.50 -24.73
CA ARG A 711 -4.93 -24.25 -25.60
C ARG A 711 -4.62 -25.74 -25.67
N MET A 712 -5.58 -26.50 -26.17
CA MET A 712 -5.46 -27.94 -26.36
C MET A 712 -4.52 -28.28 -27.54
N PRO A 713 -3.89 -29.47 -27.55
CA PRO A 713 -2.99 -29.90 -28.62
C PRO A 713 -3.59 -29.78 -30.03
N GLU A 714 -4.86 -30.14 -30.22
CA GLU A 714 -5.54 -30.14 -31.52
C GLU A 714 -5.77 -28.72 -32.05
N GLU A 715 -6.00 -27.77 -31.15
CA GLU A 715 -6.14 -26.36 -31.49
C GLU A 715 -4.80 -25.77 -31.93
N MET A 716 -3.73 -26.12 -31.21
CA MET A 716 -2.37 -25.70 -31.54
C MET A 716 -1.91 -26.23 -32.90
N GLU A 717 -2.22 -27.49 -33.21
CA GLU A 717 -1.98 -28.07 -34.54
C GLU A 717 -2.73 -27.31 -35.64
N ARG A 718 -4.01 -27.00 -35.41
CA ARG A 718 -4.82 -26.27 -36.38
C ARG A 718 -4.30 -24.87 -36.65
N LEU A 719 -3.88 -24.14 -35.60
CA LEU A 719 -3.40 -22.76 -35.68
C LEU A 719 -2.05 -22.66 -36.39
N PHE A 720 -1.14 -23.59 -36.14
CA PHE A 720 0.25 -23.52 -36.63
C PHE A 720 0.58 -24.51 -37.76
N ARG A 721 -0.42 -25.17 -38.37
CA ARG A 721 -0.23 -26.15 -39.45
C ARG A 721 0.64 -25.67 -40.63
N LEU A 722 0.67 -24.35 -40.86
CA LEU A 722 1.36 -23.72 -41.98
C LEU A 722 2.84 -23.44 -41.69
N VAL A 723 3.29 -23.59 -40.44
CA VAL A 723 4.68 -23.36 -40.03
C VAL A 723 5.38 -24.70 -39.86
N THR A 724 6.34 -24.99 -40.74
CA THR A 724 7.17 -26.20 -40.63
C THR A 724 8.29 -26.00 -39.61
N ASN A 725 8.82 -27.11 -39.07
CA ASN A 725 9.91 -27.10 -38.10
C ASN A 725 9.63 -26.30 -36.80
N LEU A 726 8.36 -26.22 -36.39
CA LEU A 726 7.92 -25.54 -35.17
C LEU A 726 7.62 -26.55 -34.04
N GLY A 727 8.19 -26.31 -32.87
CA GLY A 727 7.83 -27.00 -31.63
C GLY A 727 6.61 -26.34 -30.98
N LEU A 728 5.76 -27.15 -30.34
CA LEU A 728 4.53 -26.65 -29.70
C LEU A 728 4.46 -27.13 -28.25
N ILE A 729 4.00 -26.24 -27.37
CA ILE A 729 3.71 -26.53 -25.97
C ILE A 729 2.23 -26.19 -25.74
N ALA A 730 1.45 -27.16 -25.29
CA ALA A 730 0.00 -27.03 -25.11
C ALA A 730 -0.41 -27.28 -23.66
N GLU A 731 -1.60 -26.79 -23.30
CA GLU A 731 -2.19 -26.81 -21.96
C GLU A 731 -1.19 -26.42 -20.86
N ASN A 732 -0.61 -25.21 -20.98
CA ASN A 732 0.31 -24.63 -20.00
C ASN A 732 1.49 -25.53 -19.62
N GLY A 733 1.97 -26.35 -20.55
CA GLY A 733 3.14 -27.20 -20.35
C GLY A 733 2.85 -28.68 -20.09
N CYS A 734 1.59 -29.11 -20.12
CA CYS A 734 1.25 -30.54 -19.98
C CYS A 734 1.66 -31.37 -21.21
N PHE A 735 1.73 -30.76 -22.38
CA PHE A 735 2.10 -31.42 -23.64
C PHE A 735 3.19 -30.67 -24.37
N VAL A 736 4.16 -31.42 -24.90
CA VAL A 736 5.27 -30.87 -25.70
C VAL A 736 5.40 -31.66 -26.99
N ARG A 737 5.37 -30.98 -28.13
CA ARG A 737 5.68 -31.55 -29.44
C ARG A 737 7.00 -30.95 -29.93
N GLU A 738 7.96 -31.80 -30.23
CA GLU A 738 9.24 -31.38 -30.77
C GLU A 738 9.12 -30.91 -32.23
N PRO A 739 10.00 -30.00 -32.69
CA PRO A 739 10.12 -29.66 -34.10
C PRO A 739 10.29 -30.91 -34.97
N ASN A 740 9.58 -30.97 -36.11
CA ASN A 740 9.56 -32.11 -37.04
C ASN A 740 9.03 -33.44 -36.47
N SER A 741 8.37 -33.42 -35.30
CA SER A 741 7.67 -34.58 -34.75
C SER A 741 6.16 -34.42 -34.87
N GLU A 742 5.46 -35.49 -35.22
CA GLU A 742 3.99 -35.55 -35.18
C GLU A 742 3.45 -36.06 -33.84
N THR A 743 4.34 -36.52 -32.93
CA THR A 743 3.92 -37.10 -31.64
C THR A 743 4.04 -36.10 -30.50
N TRP A 744 2.98 -35.95 -29.73
CA TRP A 744 2.99 -35.19 -28.48
C TRP A 744 3.56 -36.02 -27.32
N LEU A 745 4.52 -35.44 -26.61
CA LEU A 745 4.98 -35.93 -25.32
C LEU A 745 4.08 -35.36 -24.22
N LYS A 746 3.31 -36.23 -23.58
CA LYS A 746 2.52 -35.90 -22.38
C LYS A 746 3.44 -35.95 -21.16
N LEU A 747 3.52 -34.87 -20.39
CA LEU A 747 4.34 -34.80 -19.17
C LEU A 747 3.60 -35.28 -17.92
N THR A 748 2.27 -35.37 -17.98
CA THR A 748 1.40 -35.83 -16.90
C THR A 748 1.11 -37.34 -17.00
N ASP A 749 1.00 -38.01 -15.85
CA ASP A 749 0.55 -39.41 -15.80
C ASP A 749 -0.96 -39.46 -16.09
N LYS A 750 -1.36 -40.23 -17.10
CA LYS A 750 -2.76 -40.37 -17.51
C LYS A 750 -3.63 -40.97 -16.39
N VAL A 751 -3.16 -41.98 -15.68
CA VAL A 751 -3.93 -42.66 -14.62
C VAL A 751 -4.17 -41.70 -13.45
N GLN A 752 -3.13 -40.98 -13.02
CA GLN A 752 -3.26 -39.97 -11.98
C GLN A 752 -4.17 -38.82 -12.43
N THR A 753 -4.04 -38.39 -13.69
CA THR A 753 -4.85 -37.31 -14.26
C THR A 753 -6.33 -37.64 -14.27
N ASP A 754 -6.69 -38.84 -14.75
CA ASP A 754 -8.08 -39.27 -14.82
C ASP A 754 -8.66 -39.46 -13.39
N ALA A 755 -7.86 -39.95 -12.45
CA ALA A 755 -8.27 -40.13 -11.06
C ALA A 755 -8.60 -38.81 -10.36
N TRP A 756 -7.73 -37.79 -10.47
CA TRP A 756 -7.99 -36.52 -9.80
C TRP A 756 -9.10 -35.73 -10.50
N LYS A 757 -9.20 -35.80 -11.83
CA LYS A 757 -10.29 -35.14 -12.55
C LYS A 757 -11.64 -35.70 -12.12
N ALA A 758 -11.75 -37.02 -11.93
CA ALA A 758 -12.97 -37.62 -11.39
C ALA A 758 -13.30 -37.09 -9.99
N ALA A 759 -12.30 -37.00 -9.10
CA ALA A 759 -12.49 -36.46 -7.75
C ALA A 759 -12.92 -34.97 -7.76
N VAL A 760 -12.27 -34.14 -8.57
CA VAL A 760 -12.55 -32.71 -8.69
C VAL A 760 -13.87 -32.44 -9.40
N SER A 761 -14.25 -33.24 -10.40
CA SER A 761 -15.53 -33.10 -11.11
C SER A 761 -16.72 -33.08 -10.15
N HIS A 762 -16.73 -33.95 -9.13
CA HIS A 762 -17.78 -33.95 -8.12
C HIS A 762 -17.84 -32.65 -7.30
N ILE A 763 -16.67 -32.04 -7.03
CA ILE A 763 -16.61 -30.75 -6.34
C ILE A 763 -17.11 -29.64 -7.27
N LEU A 764 -16.67 -29.63 -8.53
CA LEU A 764 -17.09 -28.63 -9.52
C LEU A 764 -18.59 -28.69 -9.79
N GLU A 765 -19.18 -29.89 -9.91
CA GLU A 765 -20.63 -30.09 -10.06
C GLU A 765 -21.41 -29.42 -8.92
N TYR A 766 -20.98 -29.60 -7.67
CA TYR A 766 -21.60 -28.96 -6.50
C TYR A 766 -21.63 -27.43 -6.61
N TYR A 767 -20.56 -26.80 -7.10
CA TYR A 767 -20.53 -25.34 -7.26
C TYR A 767 -21.23 -24.87 -8.54
N GLN A 768 -21.21 -25.67 -9.61
CA GLN A 768 -21.91 -25.39 -10.86
C GLN A 768 -23.42 -25.31 -10.65
N GLU A 769 -24.01 -26.23 -9.88
CA GLU A 769 -25.44 -26.21 -9.55
C GLU A 769 -25.86 -24.96 -8.77
N ARG A 770 -24.94 -24.35 -8.01
CA ARG A 770 -25.19 -23.16 -7.18
C ARG A 770 -24.91 -21.85 -7.90
N ALA A 771 -24.16 -21.90 -9.00
CA ALA A 771 -23.81 -20.76 -9.83
C ALA A 771 -24.58 -20.86 -11.16
N GLU A 772 -25.84 -20.46 -11.16
CA GLU A 772 -26.69 -20.49 -12.36
C GLU A 772 -26.04 -19.74 -13.53
N GLY A 773 -26.01 -20.37 -14.71
CA GLY A 773 -25.33 -19.84 -15.90
C GLY A 773 -23.83 -20.16 -16.01
N SER A 774 -23.26 -20.84 -15.02
CA SER A 774 -21.89 -21.38 -15.08
C SER A 774 -21.80 -22.73 -15.82
N TRP A 775 -20.61 -23.06 -16.32
CA TRP A 775 -20.36 -24.34 -16.99
C TRP A 775 -18.91 -24.80 -16.79
N VAL A 776 -18.68 -26.12 -16.91
CA VAL A 776 -17.35 -26.72 -16.77
C VAL A 776 -16.83 -27.16 -18.15
N GLU A 777 -15.66 -26.69 -18.50
CA GLU A 777 -14.87 -27.11 -19.66
C GLU A 777 -13.89 -28.22 -19.22
N GLN A 778 -13.91 -29.35 -19.91
CA GLN A 778 -12.99 -30.46 -19.67
C GLN A 778 -11.91 -30.49 -20.74
N ARG A 779 -10.67 -30.16 -20.36
CA ARG A 779 -9.47 -30.27 -21.22
C ARG A 779 -8.78 -31.61 -20.98
N HIS A 780 -7.64 -31.89 -21.64
CA HIS A 780 -6.96 -33.18 -21.44
C HIS A 780 -6.39 -33.30 -20.02
N CYS A 781 -5.66 -32.29 -19.56
CA CYS A 781 -4.96 -32.27 -18.27
C CYS A 781 -5.44 -31.19 -17.30
N SER A 782 -6.50 -30.45 -17.64
CA SER A 782 -7.09 -29.44 -16.75
C SER A 782 -8.62 -29.43 -16.81
N LEU A 783 -9.22 -28.81 -15.80
CA LEU A 783 -10.65 -28.51 -15.74
C LEU A 783 -10.83 -27.01 -15.57
N MET A 784 -11.83 -26.44 -16.24
CA MET A 784 -12.05 -25.00 -16.26
C MET A 784 -13.50 -24.71 -15.89
N PHE A 785 -13.73 -24.04 -14.77
CA PHE A 785 -15.05 -23.66 -14.31
C PHE A 785 -15.33 -22.20 -14.68
N HIS A 786 -16.16 -22.01 -15.70
CA HIS A 786 -16.50 -20.71 -16.25
C HIS A 786 -17.75 -20.16 -15.59
N TYR A 787 -17.66 -18.94 -15.06
CA TYR A 787 -18.79 -18.26 -14.42
C TYR A 787 -19.07 -16.88 -15.03
N GLU A 788 -18.47 -16.56 -16.18
CA GLU A 788 -18.71 -15.30 -16.91
C GLU A 788 -20.19 -15.06 -17.24
N SER A 789 -20.92 -16.13 -17.58
CA SER A 789 -22.33 -16.04 -17.97
C SER A 789 -23.30 -16.21 -16.80
N ALA A 790 -22.80 -16.16 -15.55
CA ALA A 790 -23.65 -16.28 -14.37
C ALA A 790 -24.50 -15.02 -14.15
N GLU A 791 -25.74 -15.20 -13.69
CA GLU A 791 -26.69 -14.09 -13.48
C GLU A 791 -26.22 -13.14 -12.37
N ASP A 792 -25.71 -13.70 -11.26
CA ASP A 792 -25.06 -12.96 -10.18
C ASP A 792 -23.55 -13.20 -10.21
N GLN A 793 -22.84 -12.28 -10.86
CA GLN A 793 -21.40 -12.36 -11.04
C GLN A 793 -20.62 -12.26 -9.72
N VAL A 794 -21.16 -11.57 -8.71
CA VAL A 794 -20.50 -11.42 -7.40
C VAL A 794 -20.64 -12.70 -6.60
N ALA A 795 -21.84 -13.30 -6.57
CA ALA A 795 -22.06 -14.59 -5.92
C ALA A 795 -21.26 -15.70 -6.60
N ALA A 796 -21.23 -15.72 -7.94
CA ALA A 796 -20.51 -16.73 -8.70
C ALA A 796 -18.98 -16.62 -8.51
N SER A 797 -18.43 -15.40 -8.45
CA SER A 797 -17.01 -15.19 -8.14
C SER A 797 -16.65 -15.67 -6.72
N ARG A 798 -17.54 -15.45 -5.74
CA ARG A 798 -17.36 -16.01 -4.38
C ARG A 798 -17.40 -17.53 -4.39
N LEU A 799 -18.38 -18.13 -5.07
CA LEU A 799 -18.50 -19.60 -5.18
C LEU A 799 -17.28 -20.21 -5.88
N ALA A 800 -16.75 -19.55 -6.91
CA ALA A 800 -15.52 -19.98 -7.57
C ALA A 800 -14.31 -19.92 -6.62
N SER A 801 -14.22 -18.90 -5.77
CA SER A 801 -13.12 -18.78 -4.80
C SER A 801 -13.24 -19.79 -3.66
N GLU A 802 -14.47 -20.06 -3.19
CA GLU A 802 -14.75 -21.15 -2.25
C GLU A 802 -14.43 -22.52 -2.87
N CYS A 803 -14.75 -22.71 -4.15
CA CYS A 803 -14.42 -23.91 -4.91
C CYS A 803 -12.91 -24.09 -5.05
N ALA A 804 -12.17 -23.03 -5.36
CA ALA A 804 -10.72 -23.05 -5.43
C ALA A 804 -10.12 -23.50 -4.09
N GLY A 805 -10.59 -22.90 -2.97
CA GLY A 805 -10.18 -23.29 -1.63
C GLY A 805 -10.50 -24.75 -1.32
N HIS A 806 -11.72 -25.20 -1.62
CA HIS A 806 -12.13 -26.60 -1.39
C HIS A 806 -11.27 -27.59 -2.17
N ILE A 807 -10.98 -27.31 -3.44
CA ILE A 807 -10.11 -28.17 -4.26
C ILE A 807 -8.67 -28.15 -3.72
N ASN A 808 -8.14 -26.96 -3.41
CA ASN A 808 -6.77 -26.83 -2.90
C ASN A 808 -6.57 -27.51 -1.55
N ASP A 809 -7.59 -27.55 -0.69
CA ASP A 809 -7.54 -28.23 0.60
C ASP A 809 -7.75 -29.75 0.46
N ALA A 810 -8.76 -30.18 -0.32
CA ALA A 810 -9.16 -31.59 -0.42
C ALA A 810 -8.28 -32.42 -1.38
N CYS A 811 -7.73 -31.80 -2.42
CA CYS A 811 -6.99 -32.47 -3.49
C CYS A 811 -5.47 -32.20 -3.45
N LEU A 812 -4.95 -31.59 -2.38
CA LEU A 812 -3.51 -31.32 -2.21
C LEU A 812 -2.66 -32.59 -2.34
N SER A 813 -3.10 -33.70 -1.73
CA SER A 813 -2.42 -35.00 -1.77
C SER A 813 -2.39 -35.65 -3.16
N GLN A 814 -3.29 -35.22 -4.05
CA GLN A 814 -3.36 -35.68 -5.43
C GLN A 814 -2.47 -34.86 -6.37
N GLY A 815 -1.85 -33.79 -5.85
CA GLY A 815 -0.93 -32.93 -6.60
C GLY A 815 -1.63 -31.97 -7.56
N VAL A 816 -2.83 -31.49 -7.20
CA VAL A 816 -3.67 -30.62 -8.02
C VAL A 816 -3.80 -29.25 -7.36
N HIS A 817 -3.84 -28.20 -8.17
CA HIS A 817 -4.03 -26.83 -7.73
C HIS A 817 -5.12 -26.12 -8.54
N ALA A 818 -5.95 -25.35 -7.86
CA ALA A 818 -7.03 -24.56 -8.42
C ALA A 818 -6.69 -23.07 -8.29
N VAL A 819 -6.60 -22.38 -9.43
CA VAL A 819 -6.17 -20.99 -9.57
C VAL A 819 -7.33 -20.14 -10.09
N PRO A 820 -7.78 -19.12 -9.32
CA PRO A 820 -8.79 -18.19 -9.82
C PRO A 820 -8.20 -17.36 -10.97
N VAL A 821 -8.93 -17.30 -12.08
CA VAL A 821 -8.62 -16.47 -13.25
C VAL A 821 -9.78 -15.52 -13.52
N GLU A 822 -9.60 -14.55 -14.41
CA GLU A 822 -10.67 -13.60 -14.73
C GLU A 822 -11.91 -14.34 -15.25
N ARG A 823 -13.01 -14.26 -14.49
CA ARG A 823 -14.33 -14.87 -14.80
C ARG A 823 -14.34 -16.41 -14.93
N ALA A 824 -13.27 -17.09 -14.50
CA ALA A 824 -13.22 -18.54 -14.44
C ALA A 824 -12.31 -19.06 -13.30
N LEU A 825 -12.28 -20.36 -13.10
CA LEU A 825 -11.39 -21.07 -12.19
C LEU A 825 -10.71 -22.19 -12.97
N VAL A 826 -9.37 -22.17 -13.04
CA VAL A 826 -8.58 -23.23 -13.68
C VAL A 826 -8.16 -24.23 -12.61
N VAL A 827 -8.32 -25.52 -12.87
CA VAL A 827 -7.77 -26.60 -12.06
C VAL A 827 -6.76 -27.38 -12.88
N GLU A 828 -5.52 -27.41 -12.40
CA GLU A 828 -4.36 -27.96 -13.11
C GLU A 828 -3.39 -28.72 -12.18
N PRO A 829 -2.49 -29.56 -12.73
CA PRO A 829 -1.51 -30.30 -11.93
C PRO A 829 -0.45 -29.36 -11.34
N ALA A 830 -0.22 -29.40 -10.03
CA ALA A 830 0.70 -28.49 -9.34
C ALA A 830 2.19 -28.66 -9.73
N GLY A 831 2.57 -29.86 -10.18
CA GLY A 831 3.97 -30.20 -10.48
C GLY A 831 4.44 -29.87 -11.91
N ILE A 832 3.51 -29.57 -12.83
CA ILE A 832 3.82 -29.40 -14.26
C ILE A 832 3.28 -28.05 -14.72
N ASN A 833 4.17 -27.24 -15.28
CA ASN A 833 3.85 -25.90 -15.80
C ASN A 833 4.68 -25.61 -17.06
N LYS A 834 4.54 -24.40 -17.60
CA LYS A 834 5.26 -23.93 -18.79
C LYS A 834 6.79 -24.09 -18.66
N ALA A 835 7.33 -23.88 -17.45
CA ALA A 835 8.77 -24.06 -17.19
C ALA A 835 9.22 -25.54 -17.27
N SER A 836 8.40 -26.48 -16.79
CA SER A 836 8.67 -27.92 -16.93
C SER A 836 8.72 -28.34 -18.41
N ALA A 837 7.84 -27.78 -19.25
CA ALA A 837 7.87 -28.01 -20.69
C ALA A 837 9.09 -27.35 -21.38
N ALA A 838 9.47 -26.13 -20.97
CA ALA A 838 10.67 -25.46 -21.46
C ALA A 838 11.96 -26.25 -21.11
N GLU A 839 12.02 -26.82 -19.91
CA GLU A 839 13.12 -27.71 -19.50
C GLU A 839 13.20 -28.98 -20.37
N VAL A 840 12.04 -29.54 -20.76
CA VAL A 840 12.00 -30.68 -21.69
C VAL A 840 12.53 -30.27 -23.07
N ALA A 841 12.08 -29.13 -23.61
CA ALA A 841 12.58 -28.59 -24.88
C ALA A 841 14.11 -28.39 -24.85
N TRP A 842 14.64 -27.83 -23.75
CA TRP A 842 16.08 -27.68 -23.53
C TRP A 842 16.82 -29.02 -23.48
N ARG A 843 16.31 -30.00 -22.71
CA ARG A 843 16.91 -31.35 -22.64
C ARG A 843 16.91 -32.06 -23.98
N SER A 844 15.86 -31.90 -24.78
CA SER A 844 15.81 -32.47 -26.14
C SER A 844 16.88 -31.85 -27.04
N CYS A 845 17.11 -30.53 -26.95
CA CYS A 845 18.21 -29.88 -27.66
C CYS A 845 19.59 -30.43 -27.24
N LEU A 846 19.80 -30.66 -25.94
CA LEU A 846 21.03 -31.26 -25.41
C LEU A 846 21.22 -32.70 -25.89
N LYS A 847 20.18 -33.53 -25.85
CA LYS A 847 20.23 -34.92 -26.33
C LYS A 847 20.55 -35.01 -27.82
N GLN A 848 19.99 -34.09 -28.63
CA GLN A 848 20.34 -34.01 -30.05
C GLN A 848 21.83 -33.70 -30.24
N SER A 849 22.36 -32.76 -29.45
CA SER A 849 23.79 -32.37 -29.50
C SER A 849 24.73 -33.50 -29.03
N GLN A 850 24.24 -34.40 -28.17
CA GLN A 850 24.98 -35.60 -27.75
C GLN A 850 24.94 -36.73 -28.77
N ARG A 851 23.90 -36.78 -29.62
CA ARG A 851 23.73 -37.80 -30.65
C ARG A 851 24.45 -37.46 -31.95
N ASP A 852 24.56 -36.18 -32.27
CA ASP A 852 25.21 -35.67 -33.47
C ASP A 852 26.26 -34.61 -33.10
N GLU A 853 27.54 -34.94 -33.27
CA GLU A 853 28.66 -34.04 -32.98
C GLU A 853 28.63 -32.76 -33.82
N ASN A 854 27.92 -32.75 -34.96
CA ASN A 854 27.77 -31.55 -35.80
C ASN A 854 26.71 -30.58 -35.30
N VAL A 855 25.88 -30.97 -34.33
CA VAL A 855 24.81 -30.14 -33.77
C VAL A 855 25.28 -29.57 -32.42
N PRO A 856 25.68 -28.29 -32.33
CA PRO A 856 26.12 -27.72 -31.08
C PRO A 856 24.97 -27.59 -30.07
N ARG A 857 25.31 -27.52 -28.78
CA ARG A 857 24.35 -27.16 -27.73
C ARG A 857 23.88 -25.71 -27.92
N PRO A 858 22.61 -25.38 -27.59
CA PRO A 858 22.17 -23.99 -27.67
C PRO A 858 22.99 -23.09 -26.75
N ASP A 859 23.54 -22.02 -27.30
CA ASP A 859 24.31 -21.00 -26.58
C ASP A 859 23.54 -19.70 -26.40
N PHE A 860 22.36 -19.60 -27.02
CA PHE A 860 21.42 -18.49 -26.92
C PHE A 860 20.03 -18.98 -26.51
N LEU A 861 19.39 -18.30 -25.56
CA LEU A 861 18.02 -18.54 -25.12
C LEU A 861 17.22 -17.23 -25.13
N LEU A 862 16.06 -17.23 -25.79
CA LEU A 862 15.10 -16.13 -25.77
C LEU A 862 13.74 -16.65 -25.33
N ALA A 863 13.20 -16.11 -24.23
CA ALA A 863 11.86 -16.40 -23.76
C ALA A 863 11.02 -15.11 -23.77
N ILE A 864 9.85 -15.14 -24.41
CA ILE A 864 8.96 -13.98 -24.54
C ILE A 864 7.56 -14.37 -24.05
N GLY A 865 6.96 -13.53 -23.22
CA GLY A 865 5.60 -13.72 -22.72
C GLY A 865 4.94 -12.42 -22.27
N ASP A 866 3.70 -12.50 -21.82
CA ASP A 866 2.92 -11.35 -21.34
C ASP A 866 2.12 -11.67 -20.07
N GLY A 867 1.93 -12.95 -19.78
CA GLY A 867 1.08 -13.46 -18.73
C GLY A 867 1.82 -13.82 -17.45
N ARG A 868 1.03 -14.06 -16.39
CA ARG A 868 1.53 -14.48 -15.08
C ARG A 868 2.12 -15.89 -15.10
N ASP A 869 1.56 -16.75 -15.93
CA ASP A 869 1.98 -18.13 -16.18
C ASP A 869 3.37 -18.21 -16.85
N ASP A 870 3.79 -17.17 -17.56
CA ASP A 870 5.10 -17.06 -18.21
C ASP A 870 6.24 -16.76 -17.22
N GLU A 871 5.93 -16.23 -16.03
CA GLU A 871 6.93 -15.91 -14.99
C GLU A 871 7.75 -17.14 -14.57
N SER A 872 7.11 -18.32 -14.57
CA SER A 872 7.79 -19.59 -14.31
C SER A 872 8.90 -19.87 -15.33
N VAL A 873 8.67 -19.54 -16.60
CA VAL A 873 9.61 -19.71 -17.71
C VAL A 873 10.73 -18.67 -17.63
N PHE A 874 10.41 -17.42 -17.28
CA PHE A 874 11.41 -16.40 -17.07
C PHE A 874 12.38 -16.78 -15.95
N ARG A 875 11.85 -17.27 -14.82
CA ARG A 875 12.66 -17.79 -13.71
C ARG A 875 13.59 -18.91 -14.13
N TRP A 876 13.05 -19.87 -14.90
CA TRP A 876 13.82 -20.99 -15.43
C TRP A 876 14.96 -20.53 -16.36
N ALA A 877 14.66 -19.67 -17.32
CA ALA A 877 15.65 -19.14 -18.27
C ALA A 877 16.74 -18.32 -17.57
N ASN A 878 16.35 -17.48 -16.60
CA ASN A 878 17.28 -16.71 -15.78
C ASN A 878 18.18 -17.61 -14.92
N LYS A 879 17.64 -18.71 -14.38
CA LYS A 879 18.42 -19.69 -13.62
C LYS A 879 19.48 -20.38 -14.48
N LEU A 880 19.15 -20.74 -15.72
CA LEU A 880 20.13 -21.31 -16.67
C LEU A 880 21.26 -20.33 -17.00
N ASP A 881 20.95 -19.05 -17.17
CA ASP A 881 21.94 -17.99 -17.40
C ASP A 881 22.85 -17.77 -16.18
N ASN A 882 22.26 -17.68 -14.99
CA ASN A 882 23.00 -17.51 -13.73
C ASN A 882 23.92 -18.72 -13.44
N ALA A 883 23.47 -19.92 -13.78
CA ALA A 883 24.27 -21.15 -13.69
C ALA A 883 25.31 -21.29 -14.83
N ARG A 884 25.34 -20.35 -15.78
CA ARG A 884 26.17 -20.37 -17.00
C ARG A 884 25.98 -21.63 -17.84
N ALA A 885 24.78 -22.21 -17.80
CA ALA A 885 24.41 -23.36 -18.62
C ALA A 885 24.22 -22.94 -20.10
N VAL A 886 23.78 -21.71 -20.32
CA VAL A 886 23.67 -21.02 -21.63
C VAL A 886 24.57 -19.77 -21.60
N ASN A 887 25.14 -19.38 -22.74
CA ASN A 887 26.07 -18.23 -22.78
C ASN A 887 25.33 -16.89 -22.71
N TYR A 888 24.10 -16.85 -23.23
CA TYR A 888 23.25 -15.68 -23.20
C TYR A 888 21.77 -16.07 -23.12
N ALA A 889 21.09 -15.72 -22.02
CA ALA A 889 19.62 -15.77 -21.95
C ALA A 889 18.99 -14.38 -21.84
N MET A 890 17.98 -14.13 -22.66
CA MET A 890 17.13 -12.94 -22.59
C MET A 890 15.67 -13.36 -22.35
N THR A 891 15.06 -12.75 -21.34
CA THR A 891 13.65 -12.92 -20.99
C THR A 891 12.94 -11.59 -21.19
N VAL A 892 11.80 -11.59 -21.90
CA VAL A 892 11.10 -10.37 -22.31
C VAL A 892 9.63 -10.48 -21.93
N THR A 893 9.13 -9.48 -21.19
CA THR A 893 7.68 -9.34 -20.94
C THR A 893 7.06 -8.26 -21.84
N LEU A 894 5.80 -8.44 -22.20
CA LEU A 894 4.98 -7.48 -22.96
C LEU A 894 3.96 -6.71 -22.11
N GLY A 895 3.73 -7.14 -20.86
CA GLY A 895 2.70 -6.61 -19.98
C GLY A 895 3.12 -5.43 -19.09
N SER A 896 2.16 -4.84 -18.39
CA SER A 896 2.34 -3.78 -17.40
C SER A 896 2.32 -4.27 -15.94
N ARG A 897 2.64 -5.56 -15.70
CA ARG A 897 2.74 -6.19 -14.37
C ARG A 897 4.19 -6.43 -13.91
N SER A 898 4.41 -6.47 -12.60
CA SER A 898 5.69 -6.89 -12.00
C SER A 898 6.14 -8.24 -12.58
N THR A 899 7.42 -8.36 -12.94
CA THR A 899 7.94 -9.48 -13.73
C THR A 899 9.36 -9.88 -13.33
N GLU A 900 9.71 -11.15 -13.52
CA GLU A 900 11.07 -11.68 -13.48
C GLU A 900 11.79 -11.57 -14.83
N ALA A 901 11.14 -11.05 -15.88
CA ALA A 901 11.77 -10.80 -17.16
C ALA A 901 12.92 -9.78 -17.04
N LYS A 902 14.02 -10.02 -17.76
CA LYS A 902 15.20 -9.13 -17.81
C LYS A 902 14.96 -7.86 -18.62
N ALA A 903 13.98 -7.88 -19.51
CA ALA A 903 13.64 -6.76 -20.35
C ALA A 903 12.13 -6.63 -20.56
N THR A 904 11.69 -5.41 -20.83
CA THR A 904 10.31 -5.12 -21.22
C THR A 904 10.27 -4.65 -22.67
N LEU A 905 9.25 -5.07 -23.39
CA LEU A 905 8.92 -4.59 -24.73
C LEU A 905 7.44 -4.16 -24.65
N THR A 906 7.12 -2.89 -24.85
CA THR A 906 5.70 -2.51 -24.79
C THR A 906 4.96 -3.16 -25.95
N GLN A 907 3.78 -3.74 -25.68
CA GLN A 907 2.79 -3.92 -26.74
C GLN A 907 2.63 -2.57 -27.45
N GLY A 908 2.93 -2.56 -28.75
CA GLY A 908 3.03 -1.34 -29.53
C GLY A 908 4.46 -1.07 -29.96
N VAL A 909 4.77 -1.51 -31.19
CA VAL A 909 5.46 -0.61 -32.12
C VAL A 909 4.64 0.68 -32.06
N THR A 910 5.10 1.71 -31.36
CA THR A 910 4.42 3.00 -31.37
C THR A 910 4.20 3.35 -32.84
N ALA A 911 2.95 3.49 -33.27
CA ALA A 911 2.62 3.43 -34.69
C ALA A 911 3.38 4.49 -35.50
N HIS A 912 3.80 5.58 -34.88
CA HIS A 912 4.65 6.63 -35.44
C HIS A 912 6.16 6.32 -35.53
N GLY A 913 6.59 5.10 -35.21
CA GLY A 913 7.98 4.62 -35.37
C GLY A 913 8.95 5.01 -34.24
N PRO A 914 10.07 4.27 -34.08
CA PRO A 914 11.00 4.42 -32.95
C PRO A 914 11.81 5.72 -32.98
N ALA A 915 12.09 6.25 -34.19
CA ALA A 915 12.84 7.49 -34.35
C ALA A 915 12.06 8.70 -33.80
N PHE A 916 10.76 8.76 -34.05
CA PHE A 916 9.91 9.83 -33.52
C PHE A 916 9.64 9.64 -32.02
N GLU A 917 9.39 8.41 -31.57
CA GLU A 917 9.19 8.10 -30.14
C GLU A 917 10.40 8.54 -29.28
N SER A 918 11.62 8.24 -29.76
CA SER A 918 12.86 8.70 -29.12
C SER A 918 13.02 10.22 -29.14
N ALA A 919 12.49 10.90 -30.17
CA ALA A 919 12.59 12.34 -30.33
C ALA A 919 11.62 13.12 -29.44
N ILE A 920 10.43 12.59 -29.16
CA ILE A 920 9.42 13.25 -28.31
C ILE A 920 9.43 12.80 -26.85
N LYS A 921 10.42 11.97 -26.46
CA LYS A 921 10.53 11.42 -25.12
C LYS A 921 10.59 12.53 -24.06
N VAL A 922 9.68 12.45 -23.08
CA VAL A 922 9.63 13.28 -21.88
C VAL A 922 9.85 12.39 -20.67
N THR A 923 10.76 12.78 -19.77
CA THR A 923 11.10 12.00 -18.57
C THR A 923 10.78 12.83 -17.32
N PRO A 924 9.95 12.33 -16.38
CA PRO A 924 9.68 13.03 -15.13
C PRO A 924 10.95 13.27 -14.31
N LEU A 925 11.06 14.47 -13.75
CA LEU A 925 12.08 14.84 -12.76
C LEU A 925 11.46 14.99 -11.37
N SER A 926 10.26 15.57 -11.32
CA SER A 926 9.39 15.66 -10.14
C SER A 926 7.92 15.74 -10.57
N SER A 927 7.00 15.94 -9.62
CA SER A 927 5.56 16.00 -9.90
C SER A 927 5.15 17.07 -10.93
N HIS A 928 5.91 18.15 -11.12
CA HIS A 928 5.56 19.23 -12.04
C HIS A 928 6.73 19.67 -12.94
N ARG A 929 7.84 18.92 -12.91
CA ARG A 929 9.05 19.18 -13.69
C ARG A 929 9.45 17.93 -14.47
N TYR A 930 9.83 18.12 -15.73
CA TYR A 930 10.20 17.05 -16.64
C TYR A 930 11.42 17.45 -17.47
N SER A 931 12.10 16.47 -18.04
CA SER A 931 13.20 16.67 -18.98
C SER A 931 12.85 16.16 -20.36
N ALA A 932 13.33 16.86 -21.37
CA ALA A 932 13.27 16.46 -22.77
C ALA A 932 14.60 16.78 -23.47
N HIS A 933 14.85 16.14 -24.61
CA HIS A 933 16.04 16.41 -25.42
C HIS A 933 15.65 16.66 -26.88
N LEU A 934 15.71 17.91 -27.31
CA LEU A 934 15.32 18.34 -28.65
C LEU A 934 16.36 17.90 -29.68
N ARG A 935 15.93 17.08 -30.64
CA ARG A 935 16.79 16.40 -31.62
C ARG A 935 17.10 17.28 -32.84
N LYS A 936 18.33 17.17 -33.37
CA LYS A 936 18.81 17.98 -34.51
C LYS A 936 18.15 17.59 -35.83
N GLU A 937 17.71 16.34 -35.94
CA GLU A 937 17.08 15.75 -37.13
C GLU A 937 15.67 16.35 -37.37
N TRP A 938 15.11 17.01 -36.36
CA TRP A 938 13.80 17.64 -36.34
C TRP A 938 13.89 19.18 -36.35
N CYS A 939 15.03 19.72 -36.78
CA CYS A 939 15.29 21.15 -36.86
C CYS A 939 15.10 21.72 -38.27
N ILE A 940 14.81 23.02 -38.33
CA ILE A 940 15.07 23.87 -39.50
C ILE A 940 16.33 24.67 -39.21
N GLY A 941 17.41 24.36 -39.92
CA GLY A 941 18.77 24.83 -39.65
C GLY A 941 19.22 24.37 -38.26
N ALA A 942 19.42 25.32 -37.35
CA ALA A 942 19.83 25.05 -35.97
C ALA A 942 18.68 25.12 -34.94
N VAL A 943 17.44 25.35 -35.39
CA VAL A 943 16.28 25.57 -34.51
C VAL A 943 15.30 24.40 -34.60
N PRO A 944 14.91 23.76 -33.48
CA PRO A 944 13.84 22.78 -33.45
C PRO A 944 12.56 23.31 -34.11
N HIS A 945 11.93 22.49 -34.96
CA HIS A 945 10.69 22.86 -35.65
C HIS A 945 9.55 23.11 -34.66
N GLY A 946 8.65 24.06 -34.98
CA GLY A 946 7.55 24.45 -34.10
C GLY A 946 6.62 23.27 -33.80
N GLY A 947 6.13 22.59 -34.83
CA GLY A 947 5.31 21.39 -34.73
C GLY A 947 5.99 20.24 -33.97
N TYR A 948 7.31 20.10 -34.08
CA TYR A 948 8.04 19.06 -33.32
C TYR A 948 8.09 19.40 -31.83
N THR A 949 8.36 20.67 -31.52
CA THR A 949 8.31 21.17 -30.14
C THR A 949 6.91 21.01 -29.55
N THR A 950 5.87 21.23 -30.36
CA THR A 950 4.48 20.98 -29.98
C THR A 950 4.21 19.51 -29.71
N SER A 951 4.74 18.56 -30.49
CA SER A 951 4.62 17.12 -30.19
C SER A 951 5.29 16.74 -28.86
N VAL A 952 6.42 17.37 -28.50
CA VAL A 952 7.05 17.20 -27.18
C VAL A 952 6.12 17.69 -26.06
N LEU A 953 5.47 18.85 -26.24
CA LEU A 953 4.51 19.40 -25.27
C LEU A 953 3.19 18.62 -25.21
N TYR A 954 2.78 18.00 -26.32
CA TYR A 954 1.68 17.04 -26.32
C TYR A 954 2.03 15.84 -25.44
N ARG A 955 3.21 15.24 -25.65
CA ARG A 955 3.68 14.10 -24.85
C ARG A 955 3.87 14.48 -23.37
N LEU A 956 4.30 15.71 -23.08
CA LEU A 956 4.36 16.25 -21.72
C LEU A 956 3.00 16.18 -21.02
N ALA A 957 1.91 16.57 -21.68
CA ALA A 957 0.57 16.50 -21.10
C ALA A 957 0.16 15.06 -20.73
N LEU A 958 0.43 14.10 -21.62
CA LEU A 958 0.18 12.67 -21.34
C LEU A 958 0.99 12.17 -20.15
N VAL A 959 2.30 12.45 -20.14
CA VAL A 959 3.22 12.03 -19.08
C VAL A 959 2.86 12.69 -17.76
N HIS A 960 2.41 13.95 -17.78
CA HIS A 960 1.99 14.66 -16.58
C HIS A 960 0.77 14.02 -15.93
N PHE A 961 -0.29 13.70 -16.69
CA PHE A 961 -1.44 13.01 -16.10
C PHE A 961 -1.10 11.59 -15.63
N ALA A 962 -0.24 10.86 -16.34
CA ALA A 962 0.20 9.53 -15.92
C ALA A 962 1.07 9.55 -14.66
N HIS A 963 1.91 10.58 -14.49
CA HIS A 963 2.86 10.67 -13.37
C HIS A 963 2.28 11.39 -12.15
N THR A 964 1.61 12.52 -12.36
CA THR A 964 1.21 13.46 -11.30
C THR A 964 -0.23 13.24 -10.86
N HIS A 965 -1.10 12.82 -11.79
CA HIS A 965 -2.52 12.59 -11.54
C HIS A 965 -3.01 11.19 -11.95
N PRO A 966 -2.31 10.10 -11.57
CA PRO A 966 -2.61 8.74 -12.06
C PRO A 966 -4.02 8.26 -11.67
N ALA A 967 -4.60 8.82 -10.61
CA ALA A 967 -5.92 8.43 -10.11
C ALA A 967 -7.10 9.25 -10.68
N LEU A 968 -6.85 10.33 -11.42
CA LEU A 968 -7.91 11.25 -11.85
C LEU A 968 -8.76 10.70 -13.00
N TYR A 969 -8.16 9.96 -13.94
CA TYR A 969 -8.81 9.37 -15.11
C TYR A 969 -8.53 7.86 -15.19
N LYS A 970 -9.26 7.07 -14.38
CA LYS A 970 -8.98 5.63 -14.16
C LYS A 970 -9.27 4.72 -15.35
N ASN A 971 -10.22 5.09 -16.21
CA ASN A 971 -10.75 4.21 -17.27
C ASN A 971 -10.14 4.50 -18.65
N SER A 972 -9.63 5.71 -18.88
CA SER A 972 -9.11 6.13 -20.18
C SER A 972 -8.05 7.24 -20.01
N PRO A 973 -6.93 7.22 -20.75
CA PRO A 973 -5.90 8.25 -20.65
C PRO A 973 -6.44 9.60 -21.14
N ALA A 974 -6.14 10.67 -20.39
CA ALA A 974 -6.45 12.02 -20.84
C ALA A 974 -5.48 12.46 -21.92
N THR A 975 -6.03 12.84 -23.08
CA THR A 975 -5.23 13.38 -24.18
C THR A 975 -5.61 14.82 -24.47
N PRO A 976 -4.69 15.63 -25.01
CA PRO A 976 -5.00 16.97 -25.49
C PRO A 976 -6.17 16.99 -26.48
N ILE A 977 -7.06 17.96 -26.30
CA ILE A 977 -8.15 18.31 -27.23
C ILE A 977 -8.00 19.75 -27.77
N SER A 978 -7.23 20.59 -27.08
CA SER A 978 -6.86 21.94 -27.55
C SER A 978 -5.50 22.36 -26.98
N MET A 979 -4.69 23.06 -27.79
CA MET A 979 -3.36 23.56 -27.42
C MET A 979 -3.20 25.00 -27.90
N GLN A 980 -2.73 25.89 -27.02
CA GLN A 980 -2.48 27.30 -27.32
C GLN A 980 -1.06 27.65 -26.89
N LEU A 981 -0.13 27.75 -27.84
CA LEU A 981 1.30 27.87 -27.58
C LEU A 981 1.88 29.18 -28.13
N ALA A 982 2.75 29.81 -27.36
CA ALA A 982 3.55 30.96 -27.75
C ALA A 982 5.05 30.63 -27.71
N PHE A 983 5.73 30.82 -28.84
CA PHE A 983 7.16 30.64 -29.01
C PHE A 983 7.89 31.95 -28.67
N LEU A 984 8.03 32.20 -27.37
CA LEU A 984 8.54 33.46 -26.81
C LEU A 984 9.99 33.75 -27.22
N ARG A 985 10.82 32.71 -27.30
CA ARG A 985 12.25 32.82 -27.63
C ARG A 985 12.67 31.64 -28.49
N ARG A 986 13.74 31.83 -29.25
CA ARG A 986 14.34 30.79 -30.09
C ARG A 986 14.76 29.59 -29.24
N THR A 987 14.30 28.40 -29.63
CA THR A 987 14.71 27.11 -29.06
C THR A 987 16.04 26.64 -29.67
N SER A 988 16.72 25.74 -28.97
CA SER A 988 17.98 25.13 -29.40
C SER A 988 17.89 23.60 -29.32
N ALA A 989 18.56 22.89 -30.23
CA ALA A 989 18.71 21.45 -30.12
C ALA A 989 19.57 21.11 -28.89
N GLY A 990 19.15 20.11 -28.12
CA GLY A 990 19.78 19.74 -26.85
C GLY A 990 18.80 19.61 -25.69
N PRO A 991 19.28 19.58 -24.44
CA PRO A 991 18.44 19.39 -23.27
C PRO A 991 17.48 20.57 -23.06
N ALA A 992 16.28 20.26 -22.58
CA ALA A 992 15.26 21.20 -22.18
C ALA A 992 14.60 20.72 -20.88
N VAL A 993 14.23 21.66 -20.02
CA VAL A 993 13.41 21.41 -18.84
C VAL A 993 11.98 21.83 -19.18
N LEU A 994 11.00 21.00 -18.84
CA LEU A 994 9.59 21.27 -19.03
C LEU A 994 8.95 21.47 -17.65
N LYS A 995 8.11 22.49 -17.51
CA LYS A 995 7.32 22.76 -16.31
C LYS A 995 5.84 22.71 -16.64
N VAL A 996 5.05 22.20 -15.71
CA VAL A 996 3.59 22.17 -15.80
C VAL A 996 2.99 22.80 -14.54
N GLU A 997 1.99 23.64 -14.72
CA GLU A 997 1.16 24.20 -13.66
C GLU A 997 -0.30 23.80 -13.90
N ASP A 998 -0.90 23.16 -12.91
CA ASP A 998 -2.29 22.73 -12.97
C ASP A 998 -3.24 23.93 -12.83
N THR A 999 -3.67 24.47 -13.94
CA THR A 999 -4.58 25.63 -13.94
C THR A 999 -5.99 25.21 -13.52
N LYS A 1000 -6.45 24.05 -13.97
CA LYS A 1000 -7.75 23.48 -13.61
C LYS A 1000 -7.73 21.97 -13.75
N LEU A 1001 -8.08 21.25 -12.69
CA LEU A 1001 -8.31 19.80 -12.72
C LEU A 1001 -9.81 19.52 -12.64
N GLY A 1002 -10.33 18.70 -13.54
CA GLY A 1002 -11.75 18.40 -13.61
C GLY A 1002 -12.04 16.99 -14.12
N ARG A 1003 -13.19 16.41 -13.70
CA ARG A 1003 -13.58 15.04 -14.06
C ARG A 1003 -13.80 14.81 -15.56
N ARG A 1004 -14.12 15.85 -16.34
CA ARG A 1004 -14.33 15.76 -17.79
C ARG A 1004 -13.22 16.44 -18.60
N THR A 1005 -12.78 17.61 -18.16
CA THR A 1005 -11.71 18.35 -18.81
C THR A 1005 -10.79 18.97 -17.76
N SER A 1006 -9.50 18.98 -18.07
CA SER A 1006 -8.46 19.66 -17.28
C SER A 1006 -7.64 20.57 -18.17
N THR A 1007 -7.12 21.65 -17.60
CA THR A 1007 -6.31 22.65 -18.30
C THR A 1007 -4.96 22.80 -17.59
N LEU A 1008 -3.90 22.60 -18.36
CA LEU A 1008 -2.51 22.73 -17.93
C LEU A 1008 -1.92 24.02 -18.50
N HIS A 1009 -1.11 24.71 -17.71
CA HIS A 1009 -0.18 25.73 -18.19
C HIS A 1009 1.20 25.08 -18.31
N VAL A 1010 1.79 25.09 -19.51
CA VAL A 1010 3.04 24.39 -19.80
C VAL A 1010 4.13 25.36 -20.24
N MET A 1011 5.37 25.07 -19.83
CA MET A 1011 6.54 25.87 -20.18
C MET A 1011 7.71 24.96 -20.61
N LEU A 1012 8.43 25.36 -21.65
CA LEU A 1012 9.70 24.77 -22.07
C LEU A 1012 10.83 25.77 -21.78
N LEU A 1013 11.79 25.35 -20.97
CA LEU A 1013 12.92 26.16 -20.50
C LEU A 1013 14.25 25.62 -21.03
N GLN A 1014 15.14 26.53 -21.44
CA GLN A 1014 16.51 26.21 -21.85
C GLN A 1014 17.48 27.31 -21.41
N LYS A 1015 18.78 26.99 -21.36
CA LYS A 1015 19.82 27.97 -21.06
C LYS A 1015 19.82 29.13 -22.09
N PRO A 1016 20.20 30.35 -21.69
CA PRO A 1016 20.33 31.49 -22.60
C PRO A 1016 21.46 31.27 -23.62
N ASP A 1017 21.24 31.69 -24.88
CA ASP A 1017 22.16 31.48 -26.02
C ASP A 1017 23.48 32.29 -25.93
N SER A 1018 23.60 33.22 -24.99
CA SER A 1018 24.79 34.06 -24.79
C SER A 1018 25.28 33.95 -23.36
N GLY A 1019 26.54 33.56 -23.14
CA GLY A 1019 27.19 33.43 -21.83
C GLY A 1019 27.36 34.72 -21.02
N LYS A 1020 26.34 35.58 -20.94
CA LYS A 1020 26.29 36.71 -20.01
C LYS A 1020 25.59 36.25 -18.73
N ARG A 1021 26.40 35.92 -17.70
CA ARG A 1021 25.96 36.03 -16.30
C ARG A 1021 25.41 37.45 -16.10
N LYS A 1022 24.13 37.59 -15.76
CA LYS A 1022 23.61 38.85 -15.22
C LYS A 1022 24.29 39.07 -13.86
N LYS A 1023 25.09 40.13 -13.74
CA LYS A 1023 25.33 40.76 -12.44
C LYS A 1023 24.12 41.64 -12.13
N SER A 1024 23.26 41.22 -11.20
CA SER A 1024 22.36 42.12 -10.46
C SER A 1024 22.32 41.62 -9.02
N GLN A 1025 23.06 42.29 -8.14
CA GLN A 1025 22.54 43.26 -7.16
C GLN A 1025 21.87 42.58 -5.97
N THR A 1026 22.66 42.53 -4.90
CA THR A 1026 22.33 42.37 -3.49
C THR A 1026 20.93 42.86 -3.11
N SER A 1027 20.10 41.94 -2.59
CA SER A 1027 19.16 42.23 -1.49
C SER A 1027 19.20 41.07 -0.50
N THR A 1028 19.63 41.38 0.70
CA THR A 1028 19.70 40.53 1.89
C THR A 1028 18.33 40.04 2.33
N THR A 1029 18.08 38.73 2.26
CA THR A 1029 17.18 38.01 3.18
C THR A 1029 17.61 36.55 3.22
N GLU A 1030 18.20 36.11 4.33
CA GLU A 1030 18.49 34.70 4.59
C GLU A 1030 17.19 33.97 4.93
N GLY A 1031 16.80 32.98 4.12
CA GLY A 1031 15.67 32.11 4.41
C GLY A 1031 15.27 31.23 3.22
N LYS A 1032 15.29 29.91 3.44
CA LYS A 1032 14.90 28.79 2.53
C LYS A 1032 15.85 28.47 1.37
N LYS A 1033 16.76 27.51 1.61
CA LYS A 1033 17.36 26.70 0.54
C LYS A 1033 16.34 25.67 0.07
N GLY A 1034 15.76 25.87 -1.10
CA GLY A 1034 14.79 24.98 -1.75
C GLY A 1034 15.08 24.87 -3.24
N GLU A 1035 14.46 23.87 -3.89
CA GLU A 1035 14.65 23.35 -5.26
C GLU A 1035 14.61 24.36 -6.44
N ASP A 1036 14.48 25.67 -6.15
CA ASP A 1036 14.39 26.77 -7.11
C ASP A 1036 15.76 27.31 -7.59
N GLU A 1037 16.88 26.99 -6.91
CA GLU A 1037 18.22 27.49 -7.29
C GLU A 1037 18.70 26.99 -8.68
N ASP A 1038 18.23 25.82 -9.15
CA ASP A 1038 18.64 25.26 -10.45
C ASP A 1038 17.96 25.92 -11.67
N ASP A 1039 16.85 26.65 -11.46
CA ASP A 1039 16.07 27.26 -12.54
C ASP A 1039 16.36 28.76 -12.76
N GLU A 1040 17.08 29.43 -11.85
CA GLU A 1040 17.44 30.86 -12.00
C GLU A 1040 18.25 31.14 -13.28
N ASP A 1041 18.96 30.13 -13.79
CA ASP A 1041 19.80 30.21 -14.98
C ASP A 1041 19.07 29.81 -16.30
N LEU A 1042 17.78 29.44 -16.26
CA LEU A 1042 17.02 28.98 -17.43
C LEU A 1042 16.01 30.03 -17.94
N GLU A 1043 15.90 30.16 -19.26
CA GLU A 1043 14.91 31.03 -19.91
C GLU A 1043 13.74 30.23 -20.48
N VAL A 1044 12.51 30.72 -20.25
CA VAL A 1044 11.32 30.20 -20.91
C VAL A 1044 11.40 30.47 -22.42
N LYS A 1045 11.40 29.41 -23.23
CA LYS A 1045 11.43 29.47 -24.70
C LYS A 1045 10.03 29.34 -25.31
N VAL A 1046 9.22 28.43 -24.78
CA VAL A 1046 7.83 28.21 -25.19
C VAL A 1046 6.95 28.18 -23.95
N ALA A 1047 5.77 28.81 -24.00
CA ALA A 1047 4.77 28.73 -22.95
C ALA A 1047 3.37 28.66 -23.55
N GLY A 1048 2.42 28.06 -22.84
CA GLY A 1048 1.05 27.97 -23.34
C GLY A 1048 0.12 27.14 -22.49
N TYR A 1049 -1.12 27.01 -22.94
CA TYR A 1049 -2.15 26.22 -22.27
C TYR A 1049 -2.52 24.99 -23.09
N ILE A 1050 -2.68 23.85 -22.41
CA ILE A 1050 -3.15 22.60 -23.01
C ILE A 1050 -4.40 22.15 -22.25
N THR A 1051 -5.50 21.95 -22.98
CA THR A 1051 -6.71 21.34 -22.41
C THR A 1051 -6.76 19.88 -22.81
N VAL A 1052 -6.97 19.00 -21.83
CA VAL A 1052 -7.08 17.55 -22.01
C VAL A 1052 -8.48 17.05 -21.64
N SER A 1053 -8.85 15.91 -22.21
CA SER A 1053 -10.06 15.16 -21.86
C SER A 1053 -9.81 13.65 -22.02
N PRO A 1054 -10.35 12.78 -21.16
CA PRO A 1054 -10.32 11.33 -21.37
C PRO A 1054 -11.41 10.92 -22.38
N ALA A 1055 -11.19 9.84 -23.13
CA ALA A 1055 -12.09 9.48 -24.23
C ALA A 1055 -13.50 9.10 -23.77
N ASP A 1056 -13.65 8.56 -22.56
CA ASP A 1056 -14.92 8.19 -21.95
C ASP A 1056 -15.76 9.40 -21.50
N ALA A 1057 -15.16 10.59 -21.34
CA ALA A 1057 -15.88 11.81 -20.97
C ALA A 1057 -16.48 12.57 -22.18
N GLU A 1058 -16.11 12.19 -23.40
CA GLU A 1058 -16.53 12.80 -24.67
C GLU A 1058 -17.89 12.25 -25.15
N GLU A 1059 -18.93 12.38 -24.32
CA GLU A 1059 -20.31 12.04 -24.69
C GLU A 1059 -21.04 13.27 -25.25
N GLY A 1060 -21.51 13.20 -26.50
CA GLY A 1060 -22.22 14.28 -27.17
C GLY A 1060 -22.73 13.95 -28.57
N LEU A 1061 -23.50 14.86 -29.17
CA LEU A 1061 -24.03 14.71 -30.53
C LEU A 1061 -22.89 14.76 -31.56
N SER A 1062 -22.78 13.70 -32.36
CA SER A 1062 -21.96 13.71 -33.58
C SER A 1062 -22.86 13.90 -34.79
N ALA A 1063 -22.63 14.95 -35.57
CA ALA A 1063 -23.39 15.23 -36.78
C ALA A 1063 -22.49 15.81 -37.87
N THR A 1064 -22.62 15.28 -39.08
CA THR A 1064 -21.96 15.84 -40.27
C THR A 1064 -22.68 17.13 -40.66
N THR A 1065 -21.96 18.24 -40.71
CA THR A 1065 -22.51 19.51 -41.20
C THR A 1065 -22.34 19.61 -42.71
N GLY A 1066 -23.09 20.50 -43.36
CA GLY A 1066 -22.90 20.81 -44.80
C GLY A 1066 -21.59 21.56 -45.11
N TRP A 1067 -20.71 21.75 -44.12
CA TRP A 1067 -19.44 22.41 -44.30
C TRP A 1067 -18.50 21.51 -45.11
N LYS A 1068 -17.99 22.06 -46.22
CA LYS A 1068 -16.92 21.47 -47.02
C LYS A 1068 -15.78 22.48 -47.07
N VAL A 1069 -14.55 21.97 -47.16
CA VAL A 1069 -13.37 22.82 -47.35
C VAL A 1069 -13.56 23.62 -48.66
N SER A 1070 -13.90 24.91 -48.56
CA SER A 1070 -14.38 25.72 -49.68
C SER A 1070 -13.23 26.26 -50.57
N SER A 1071 -13.60 26.76 -51.77
CA SER A 1071 -12.77 27.19 -52.90
C SER A 1071 -11.29 27.61 -52.64
N PRO A 1072 -10.32 27.19 -53.49
CA PRO A 1072 -10.51 26.44 -54.73
C PRO A 1072 -10.85 24.95 -54.48
N VAL A 1073 -11.49 24.34 -55.48
CA VAL A 1073 -11.81 22.90 -55.47
C VAL A 1073 -10.49 22.11 -55.45
N PRO A 1074 -10.35 21.09 -54.58
CA PRO A 1074 -9.18 20.22 -54.58
C PRO A 1074 -8.88 19.68 -55.98
N ALA A 1075 -7.60 19.52 -56.32
CA ALA A 1075 -7.22 18.95 -57.61
C ALA A 1075 -7.77 17.51 -57.76
N ALA A 1076 -8.27 17.18 -58.96
CA ALA A 1076 -8.92 15.89 -59.21
C ALA A 1076 -7.91 14.74 -59.18
N GLY A 1077 -8.29 13.64 -58.53
CA GLY A 1077 -7.60 12.35 -58.61
C GLY A 1077 -8.10 11.50 -59.78
N SER A 1078 -7.60 10.26 -59.88
CA SER A 1078 -7.92 9.37 -61.01
C SER A 1078 -9.25 8.62 -60.91
N LYS A 1079 -9.92 8.64 -59.74
CA LYS A 1079 -11.18 7.91 -59.54
C LYS A 1079 -12.35 8.59 -60.26
N GLY A 1080 -13.38 7.80 -60.58
CA GLY A 1080 -14.55 8.26 -61.36
C GLY A 1080 -15.39 9.36 -60.69
N ASP A 1081 -15.23 9.58 -59.39
CA ASP A 1081 -15.83 10.66 -58.60
C ASP A 1081 -14.90 11.89 -58.42
N GLY A 1082 -13.71 11.86 -59.02
CA GLY A 1082 -12.67 12.89 -58.90
C GLY A 1082 -11.82 12.79 -57.63
N SER A 1083 -12.03 11.78 -56.79
CA SER A 1083 -11.22 11.54 -55.58
C SER A 1083 -9.85 10.91 -55.91
N VAL A 1084 -8.91 11.03 -54.98
CA VAL A 1084 -7.54 10.52 -55.13
C VAL A 1084 -7.48 9.02 -54.84
N ASP A 1085 -6.80 8.26 -55.69
CA ASP A 1085 -6.41 6.89 -55.40
C ASP A 1085 -5.12 6.87 -54.58
N LEU A 1086 -5.27 6.88 -53.25
CA LEU A 1086 -4.16 6.89 -52.29
C LEU A 1086 -3.25 5.66 -52.41
N GLU A 1087 -3.77 4.51 -52.85
CA GLU A 1087 -2.96 3.31 -53.03
C GLU A 1087 -2.01 3.48 -54.23
N THR A 1088 -2.55 3.93 -55.37
CA THR A 1088 -1.76 4.26 -56.55
C THR A 1088 -0.77 5.39 -56.26
N LEU A 1089 -1.24 6.46 -55.62
CA LEU A 1089 -0.41 7.61 -55.24
C LEU A 1089 0.77 7.21 -54.34
N GLY A 1090 0.53 6.34 -53.36
CA GLY A 1090 1.57 5.83 -52.46
C GLY A 1090 2.61 4.97 -53.16
N ARG A 1091 2.19 4.12 -54.11
CA ARG A 1091 3.06 3.17 -54.82
C ARG A 1091 3.86 3.81 -55.95
N THR A 1092 3.23 4.63 -56.79
CA THR A 1092 3.84 5.19 -58.01
C THR A 1092 4.38 6.60 -57.79
N GLY A 1093 3.93 7.28 -56.73
CA GLY A 1093 4.21 8.69 -56.50
C GLY A 1093 3.34 9.65 -57.33
N ARG A 1094 2.35 9.16 -58.09
CA ARG A 1094 1.44 9.99 -58.90
C ARG A 1094 0.03 9.41 -58.99
N ASP A 1095 -0.98 10.28 -58.95
CA ASP A 1095 -2.38 9.94 -59.20
C ASP A 1095 -3.16 11.16 -59.72
N GLY A 1096 -3.71 11.08 -60.94
CA GLY A 1096 -4.36 12.23 -61.58
C GLY A 1096 -3.43 13.46 -61.62
N ALA A 1097 -3.91 14.59 -61.10
CA ALA A 1097 -3.12 15.83 -61.00
C ALA A 1097 -2.11 15.86 -59.82
N TRP A 1098 -2.07 14.81 -58.97
CA TRP A 1098 -1.23 14.74 -57.78
C TRP A 1098 0.10 14.04 -58.05
N GLY A 1099 1.17 14.58 -57.47
CA GLY A 1099 2.51 14.00 -57.54
C GLY A 1099 3.31 14.18 -56.25
N LYS A 1100 4.25 13.26 -56.01
CA LYS A 1100 5.17 13.33 -54.86
C LYS A 1100 6.05 14.59 -54.95
N LEU A 1101 6.05 15.38 -53.88
CA LEU A 1101 6.91 16.56 -53.73
C LEU A 1101 8.33 16.13 -53.37
N ILE A 1102 9.33 16.71 -54.04
CA ILE A 1102 10.73 16.63 -53.63
C ILE A 1102 11.03 17.91 -52.84
N PRO A 1103 11.27 17.84 -51.52
CA PRO A 1103 11.50 19.02 -50.71
C PRO A 1103 12.77 19.77 -51.13
N GLU A 1104 12.65 21.08 -51.37
CA GLU A 1104 13.81 21.93 -51.60
C GLU A 1104 14.57 22.20 -50.30
N HIS A 1105 15.90 22.33 -50.39
CA HIS A 1105 16.79 22.63 -49.26
C HIS A 1105 16.69 21.64 -48.08
N SER A 1106 16.62 20.34 -48.35
CA SER A 1106 16.48 19.26 -47.36
C SER A 1106 17.53 19.28 -46.23
N GLU A 1107 18.77 19.67 -46.51
CA GLU A 1107 19.82 19.83 -45.49
C GLU A 1107 19.54 20.95 -44.48
N PHE A 1108 18.87 22.02 -44.93
CA PHE A 1108 18.42 23.11 -44.06
C PHE A 1108 17.07 22.77 -43.41
N ARG A 1109 16.14 22.15 -44.15
CA ARG A 1109 14.79 21.81 -43.68
C ARG A 1109 14.66 20.34 -43.29
N LYS A 1110 15.49 19.87 -42.35
CA LYS A 1110 15.58 18.45 -41.96
C LYS A 1110 14.26 17.87 -41.46
N ALA A 1111 13.50 18.68 -40.72
CA ALA A 1111 12.14 18.34 -40.28
C ALA A 1111 11.24 17.92 -41.46
N THR A 1112 11.30 18.62 -42.60
CA THR A 1112 10.51 18.27 -43.80
C THR A 1112 10.84 16.87 -44.32
N GLY A 1113 12.07 16.38 -44.13
CA GLY A 1113 12.49 15.04 -44.51
C GLY A 1113 11.86 13.91 -43.70
N GLN A 1114 11.16 14.21 -42.60
CA GLN A 1114 10.47 13.23 -41.74
C GLN A 1114 9.06 12.89 -42.26
N THR A 1115 8.65 13.46 -43.41
CA THR A 1115 7.28 13.31 -43.95
C THR A 1115 7.33 13.32 -45.48
N GLU A 1116 6.59 12.41 -46.10
CA GLU A 1116 6.36 12.44 -47.54
C GLU A 1116 5.14 13.30 -47.84
N PHE A 1117 5.31 14.29 -48.72
CA PHE A 1117 4.22 15.15 -49.19
C PHE A 1117 3.90 14.86 -50.65
N TYR A 1118 2.62 14.96 -51.00
CA TYR A 1118 2.10 14.81 -52.34
C TYR A 1118 1.23 16.02 -52.63
N VAL A 1119 1.50 16.72 -53.73
CA VAL A 1119 0.91 18.02 -54.06
C VAL A 1119 0.42 18.03 -55.51
N PRO A 1120 -0.47 18.96 -55.89
CA PRO A 1120 -0.87 19.10 -57.28
C PRO A 1120 0.29 19.57 -58.17
N VAL A 1121 0.60 18.84 -59.24
CA VAL A 1121 1.75 19.10 -60.16
C VAL A 1121 1.34 19.56 -61.55
N GLU A 1122 0.11 19.27 -61.99
CA GLU A 1122 -0.43 19.65 -63.31
C GLU A 1122 -1.44 20.80 -63.16
N LEU A 1123 -0.95 22.01 -62.84
CA LEU A 1123 -1.78 23.20 -62.67
C LEU A 1123 -1.63 24.16 -63.86
N SER A 1124 -2.74 24.77 -64.31
CA SER A 1124 -2.69 25.89 -65.26
C SER A 1124 -1.99 27.12 -64.65
N GLU A 1125 -1.52 28.07 -65.48
CA GLU A 1125 -0.87 29.30 -64.97
C GLU A 1125 -1.80 30.12 -64.05
N GLU A 1126 -3.10 30.15 -64.35
CA GLU A 1126 -4.10 30.84 -63.53
C GLU A 1126 -4.29 30.15 -62.18
N GLU A 1127 -4.40 28.82 -62.16
CA GLU A 1127 -4.48 28.03 -60.93
C GLU A 1127 -3.20 28.14 -60.11
N ARG A 1128 -2.03 28.16 -60.75
CA ARG A 1128 -0.74 28.33 -60.08
C ARG A 1128 -0.62 29.70 -59.41
N LYS A 1129 -1.12 30.76 -60.05
CA LYS A 1129 -1.21 32.11 -59.43
C LYS A 1129 -2.21 32.14 -58.27
N GLN A 1130 -3.37 31.49 -58.43
CA GLN A 1130 -4.41 31.45 -57.39
C GLN A 1130 -4.00 30.60 -56.18
N ARG A 1131 -3.15 29.58 -56.38
CA ARG A 1131 -2.63 28.66 -55.37
C ARG A 1131 -1.24 29.04 -54.84
N LYS A 1132 -0.61 30.13 -55.32
CA LYS A 1132 0.76 30.55 -54.95
C LYS A 1132 0.99 30.67 -53.42
N MET A 1133 -0.07 30.94 -52.66
CA MET A 1133 -0.03 31.14 -51.19
C MET A 1133 -0.89 30.14 -50.41
N ASN A 1134 -1.52 29.18 -51.09
CA ASN A 1134 -2.41 28.17 -50.50
C ASN A 1134 -1.90 26.78 -50.85
N ALA A 1135 -1.53 25.98 -49.86
CA ALA A 1135 -1.00 24.64 -50.07
C ALA A 1135 -2.09 23.58 -49.84
N GLU A 1136 -2.20 22.64 -50.76
CA GLU A 1136 -2.97 21.41 -50.60
C GLU A 1136 -2.01 20.25 -50.67
N GLN A 1137 -2.04 19.38 -49.66
CA GLN A 1137 -1.05 18.30 -49.57
C GLN A 1137 -1.63 17.07 -48.87
N TRP A 1138 -1.40 15.91 -49.50
CA TRP A 1138 -1.49 14.62 -48.84
C TRP A 1138 -0.15 14.30 -48.19
N ALA A 1139 -0.17 13.75 -46.98
CA ALA A 1139 1.03 13.51 -46.18
C ALA A 1139 1.07 12.09 -45.61
N ARG A 1140 2.25 11.46 -45.66
CA ARG A 1140 2.57 10.21 -44.95
C ARG A 1140 3.72 10.45 -43.98
N PHE A 1141 3.56 9.99 -42.74
CA PHE A 1141 4.59 10.15 -41.72
C PHE A 1141 5.73 9.15 -41.94
N ARG A 1142 6.96 9.64 -42.16
CA ARG A 1142 8.13 8.81 -42.51
C ARG A 1142 9.37 9.25 -41.71
N PRO A 1143 9.32 9.20 -40.37
CA PRO A 1143 10.44 9.59 -39.54
C PRO A 1143 11.64 8.69 -39.81
N ALA A 1144 12.79 9.29 -40.08
CA ALA A 1144 14.03 8.61 -40.47
C ALA A 1144 13.86 7.62 -41.65
N GLY A 1145 12.84 7.83 -42.50
CA GLY A 1145 12.55 6.96 -43.64
C GLY A 1145 11.75 5.69 -43.30
N ASP A 1146 11.21 5.57 -42.09
CA ASP A 1146 10.40 4.41 -41.69
C ASP A 1146 9.06 4.36 -42.46
N VAL A 1147 8.93 3.40 -43.36
CA VAL A 1147 7.72 3.18 -44.19
C VAL A 1147 6.53 2.61 -43.40
N ASN A 1148 6.78 2.02 -42.23
CA ASN A 1148 5.74 1.44 -41.39
C ASN A 1148 5.18 2.44 -40.38
N ALA A 1149 5.82 3.61 -40.24
CA ALA A 1149 5.30 4.68 -39.40
C ALA A 1149 3.91 5.17 -39.87
N ARG A 1150 3.10 5.63 -38.93
CA ARG A 1150 1.73 6.12 -39.12
C ARG A 1150 1.54 7.42 -38.33
N TRP A 1151 0.54 8.20 -38.74
CA TRP A 1151 0.11 9.39 -38.01
C TRP A 1151 -0.64 8.98 -36.75
N THR A 1152 -0.04 9.22 -35.59
CA THR A 1152 -0.68 9.16 -34.27
C THR A 1152 -1.15 10.54 -33.82
N ASN A 1153 -1.85 10.64 -32.69
CA ASN A 1153 -2.30 11.94 -32.17
C ASN A 1153 -1.11 12.87 -31.83
N GLU A 1154 0.03 12.33 -31.38
CA GLU A 1154 1.27 13.08 -31.15
C GLU A 1154 1.96 13.52 -32.44
N ALA A 1155 1.90 12.70 -33.50
CA ALA A 1155 2.45 13.05 -34.80
C ALA A 1155 1.53 14.01 -35.57
N LEU A 1156 0.22 13.98 -35.32
CA LEU A 1156 -0.75 14.87 -35.96
C LEU A 1156 -0.44 16.35 -35.70
N VAL A 1157 -0.10 16.72 -34.46
CA VAL A 1157 0.25 18.12 -34.14
C VAL A 1157 1.53 18.58 -34.84
N TYR A 1158 2.42 17.66 -35.20
CA TYR A 1158 3.58 17.95 -36.04
C TYR A 1158 3.15 18.36 -37.46
N LEU A 1159 2.18 17.66 -38.05
CA LEU A 1159 1.65 17.98 -39.39
C LEU A 1159 0.99 19.37 -39.45
N THR A 1160 0.37 19.82 -38.36
CA THR A 1160 -0.33 21.13 -38.35
C THR A 1160 0.60 22.30 -38.64
N ASP A 1161 1.89 22.21 -38.32
CA ASP A 1161 2.90 23.27 -38.55
C ASP A 1161 3.82 22.94 -39.75
N MET A 1162 3.44 21.95 -40.59
CA MET A 1162 4.27 21.47 -41.70
C MET A 1162 3.64 21.81 -43.07
N PHE A 1163 4.22 22.76 -43.80
CA PHE A 1163 3.66 23.27 -45.06
C PHE A 1163 4.72 23.65 -46.12
N PRO A 1164 5.52 22.67 -46.60
CA PRO A 1164 6.67 22.94 -47.47
C PRO A 1164 6.35 23.71 -48.75
N THR A 1165 5.18 23.47 -49.36
CA THR A 1165 4.77 24.14 -50.60
C THR A 1165 4.44 25.61 -50.39
N ALA A 1166 3.83 25.96 -49.25
CA ALA A 1166 3.58 27.36 -48.90
C ALA A 1166 4.90 28.09 -48.61
N LEU A 1167 5.89 27.40 -48.03
CA LEU A 1167 7.23 27.97 -47.80
C LEU A 1167 7.92 28.34 -49.12
N ALA A 1168 7.85 27.50 -50.15
CA ALA A 1168 8.38 27.81 -51.47
C ALA A 1168 7.69 29.05 -52.08
N GLY A 1169 6.36 29.16 -51.95
CA GLY A 1169 5.62 30.36 -52.35
C GLY A 1169 6.04 31.62 -51.61
N PHE A 1170 6.39 31.51 -50.33
CA PHE A 1170 6.95 32.62 -49.56
C PHE A 1170 8.38 32.99 -49.97
N ASP A 1171 9.22 32.00 -50.29
CA ASP A 1171 10.57 32.22 -50.81
C ASP A 1171 10.48 33.04 -52.12
N ASP A 1172 9.62 32.63 -53.07
CA ASP A 1172 9.35 33.35 -54.32
C ASP A 1172 8.87 34.79 -54.09
N ALA A 1173 7.91 34.99 -53.18
CA ALA A 1173 7.38 36.33 -52.89
C ALA A 1173 8.38 37.23 -52.15
N ALA A 1174 9.24 36.65 -51.32
CA ALA A 1174 10.30 37.37 -50.64
C ALA A 1174 11.43 37.75 -51.62
N GLU A 1175 11.73 36.90 -52.61
CA GLU A 1175 12.63 37.23 -53.72
C GLU A 1175 12.07 38.37 -54.59
N GLU A 1176 10.79 38.34 -54.93
CA GLU A 1176 10.10 39.42 -55.69
C GLU A 1176 10.12 40.77 -54.92
N ALA A 1177 10.07 40.74 -53.60
CA ALA A 1177 10.06 41.94 -52.75
C ALA A 1177 11.46 42.51 -52.42
N ALA A 1178 12.53 41.73 -52.58
CA ALA A 1178 13.89 42.16 -52.28
C ALA A 1178 14.48 43.02 -53.42
N VAL A 1179 14.69 44.31 -53.16
CA VAL A 1179 15.38 45.25 -54.08
C VAL A 1179 16.85 44.83 -54.23
N GLY A 1180 17.15 43.86 -55.10
CA GLY A 1180 18.50 43.35 -55.28
C GLY A 1180 18.68 41.94 -55.89
N GLY A 1181 17.62 41.25 -56.33
CA GLY A 1181 17.72 40.13 -57.28
C GLY A 1181 18.63 38.93 -56.90
N GLY A 1182 18.81 38.63 -55.62
CA GLY A 1182 19.55 37.46 -55.16
C GLY A 1182 18.62 36.36 -54.67
N LYS A 1183 18.78 35.11 -55.16
CA LYS A 1183 18.11 33.92 -54.61
C LYS A 1183 18.50 33.73 -53.15
N GLY A 1184 17.57 33.96 -52.22
CA GLY A 1184 17.83 33.96 -50.79
C GLY A 1184 17.07 32.84 -50.09
N LEU A 1185 17.75 32.01 -49.30
CA LEU A 1185 17.09 31.02 -48.45
C LEU A 1185 16.41 31.73 -47.25
N PHE A 1186 15.11 31.49 -47.01
CA PHE A 1186 14.39 32.04 -45.86
C PHE A 1186 14.04 30.97 -44.80
N TRP A 1187 13.84 31.44 -43.58
CA TRP A 1187 13.47 30.72 -42.37
C TRP A 1187 12.14 31.25 -41.83
N PHE A 1188 11.27 30.33 -41.42
CA PHE A 1188 9.88 30.62 -41.06
C PHE A 1188 9.58 30.20 -39.61
N PRO A 1189 9.98 30.98 -38.60
CA PRO A 1189 9.66 30.63 -37.22
C PRO A 1189 8.19 30.89 -36.89
N THR A 1190 7.56 29.88 -36.30
CA THR A 1190 6.25 29.97 -35.66
C THR A 1190 6.35 30.85 -34.40
N VAL A 1191 5.44 31.81 -34.25
CA VAL A 1191 5.37 32.74 -33.10
C VAL A 1191 4.26 32.31 -32.16
N THR A 1192 3.07 32.04 -32.70
CA THR A 1192 1.95 31.48 -31.95
C THR A 1192 1.31 30.36 -32.74
N LEU A 1193 0.91 29.29 -32.04
CA LEU A 1193 0.31 28.10 -32.62
C LEU A 1193 -0.86 27.68 -31.75
N ASN A 1194 -2.07 27.80 -32.30
CA ASN A 1194 -3.28 27.26 -31.68
C ASN A 1194 -3.73 26.04 -32.48
N ILE A 1195 -4.10 24.97 -31.79
CA ILE A 1195 -4.56 23.71 -32.37
C ILE A 1195 -5.82 23.26 -31.64
N ASP A 1196 -6.87 22.96 -32.38
CA ASP A 1196 -8.07 22.29 -31.89
C ASP A 1196 -8.18 20.91 -32.54
N LEU A 1197 -8.18 19.86 -31.71
CA LEU A 1197 -8.30 18.47 -32.14
C LEU A 1197 -9.78 18.09 -32.10
N LYS A 1198 -10.32 17.72 -33.26
CA LYS A 1198 -11.76 17.45 -33.45
C LYS A 1198 -12.09 15.96 -33.45
N LYS A 1199 -11.13 15.12 -33.81
CA LYS A 1199 -11.27 13.66 -33.88
C LYS A 1199 -9.98 13.01 -33.41
N ARG A 1200 -10.08 11.99 -32.55
CA ARG A 1200 -8.96 11.14 -32.14
C ARG A 1200 -8.64 10.16 -33.25
N LEU A 1201 -7.35 10.02 -33.57
CA LEU A 1201 -6.86 8.96 -34.45
C LEU A 1201 -6.84 7.62 -33.70
N PRO A 1202 -7.02 6.48 -34.40
CA PRO A 1202 -6.84 5.14 -33.83
C PRO A 1202 -5.45 4.96 -33.21
N GLU A 1203 -5.29 4.03 -32.27
CA GLU A 1203 -4.02 3.78 -31.58
C GLU A 1203 -2.93 3.27 -32.54
N GLU A 1204 -3.33 2.49 -33.54
CA GLU A 1204 -2.49 2.02 -34.64
C GLU A 1204 -2.11 3.14 -35.65
N GLY A 1205 -2.65 4.35 -35.47
CA GLY A 1205 -2.46 5.50 -36.34
C GLY A 1205 -3.07 5.34 -37.73
N VAL A 1206 -3.01 6.41 -38.52
CA VAL A 1206 -3.47 6.40 -39.92
C VAL A 1206 -2.32 6.63 -40.89
N GLU A 1207 -2.38 6.02 -42.07
CA GLU A 1207 -1.31 6.16 -43.05
C GLU A 1207 -1.32 7.52 -43.74
N TRP A 1208 -2.52 8.03 -44.05
CA TRP A 1208 -2.73 9.22 -44.85
C TRP A 1208 -3.48 10.28 -44.06
N LEU A 1209 -3.00 11.51 -44.15
CA LEU A 1209 -3.73 12.71 -43.74
C LEU A 1209 -3.64 13.72 -44.87
N TYR A 1210 -4.75 14.42 -45.12
CA TYR A 1210 -4.78 15.57 -46.00
C TYR A 1210 -4.71 16.84 -45.17
N SER A 1211 -3.88 17.79 -45.57
CA SER A 1211 -3.82 19.10 -44.95
C SER A 1211 -3.95 20.19 -46.01
N ARG A 1212 -4.73 21.22 -45.67
CA ARG A 1212 -4.83 22.45 -46.46
C ARG A 1212 -4.34 23.61 -45.61
N VAL A 1213 -3.42 24.38 -46.17
CA VAL A 1213 -2.82 25.56 -45.55
C VAL A 1213 -3.28 26.79 -46.34
N TYR A 1214 -3.96 27.70 -45.66
CA TYR A 1214 -4.49 28.93 -46.23
C TYR A 1214 -3.75 30.12 -45.65
N THR A 1215 -3.00 30.84 -46.48
CA THR A 1215 -2.32 32.07 -46.04
C THR A 1215 -3.27 33.25 -46.19
N LYS A 1216 -3.74 33.79 -45.06
CA LYS A 1216 -4.63 34.95 -45.03
C LYS A 1216 -3.93 36.22 -45.50
N LYS A 1217 -2.74 36.47 -44.94
CA LYS A 1217 -1.98 37.69 -45.20
C LYS A 1217 -0.51 37.51 -44.86
N VAL A 1218 0.34 38.07 -45.70
CA VAL A 1218 1.74 38.36 -45.36
C VAL A 1218 1.90 39.88 -45.35
N ARG A 1219 2.38 40.43 -44.22
CA ARG A 1219 2.60 41.88 -44.09
C ARG A 1219 3.85 42.13 -43.26
N ASP A 1220 4.80 42.89 -43.80
CA ASP A 1220 6.06 43.26 -43.14
C ASP A 1220 6.83 42.03 -42.61
N GLY A 1221 6.78 40.92 -43.37
CA GLY A 1221 7.40 39.65 -42.99
C GLY A 1221 6.61 38.83 -41.96
N ARG A 1222 5.45 39.26 -41.47
CA ARG A 1222 4.57 38.45 -40.60
C ARG A 1222 3.56 37.68 -41.43
N THR A 1223 3.42 36.38 -41.16
CA THR A 1223 2.44 35.49 -41.81
C THR A 1223 1.27 35.18 -40.88
N ASP A 1224 0.07 35.07 -41.45
CA ASP A 1224 -1.16 34.62 -40.80
C ASP A 1224 -1.72 33.43 -41.59
N LEU A 1225 -1.76 32.26 -40.95
CA LEU A 1225 -1.97 30.96 -41.56
C LEU A 1225 -3.11 30.20 -40.85
N ASP A 1226 -3.99 29.60 -41.65
CA ASP A 1226 -4.94 28.60 -41.18
C ASP A 1226 -4.58 27.23 -41.77
N VAL A 1227 -4.57 26.19 -40.94
CA VAL A 1227 -4.34 24.81 -41.36
C VAL A 1227 -5.54 23.95 -40.99
N THR A 1228 -6.09 23.27 -41.98
CA THR A 1228 -7.16 22.28 -41.80
C THR A 1228 -6.61 20.90 -42.13
N VAL A 1229 -6.70 19.95 -41.20
CA VAL A 1229 -6.30 18.56 -41.39
C VAL A 1229 -7.54 17.67 -41.41
N VAL A 1230 -7.65 16.82 -42.44
CA VAL A 1230 -8.75 15.85 -42.61
C VAL A 1230 -8.19 14.45 -42.86
N ASP A 1231 -8.96 13.43 -42.52
CA ASP A 1231 -8.62 12.04 -42.81
C ASP A 1231 -9.03 11.62 -44.23
N ASP A 1232 -8.75 10.37 -44.57
CA ASP A 1232 -9.08 9.76 -45.87
C ASP A 1232 -10.58 9.62 -46.13
N LYS A 1233 -11.41 9.71 -45.09
CA LYS A 1233 -12.88 9.72 -45.17
C LYS A 1233 -13.44 11.14 -45.33
N GLY A 1234 -12.60 12.16 -45.21
CA GLY A 1234 -12.97 13.57 -45.32
C GLY A 1234 -13.45 14.20 -44.02
N ASP A 1235 -13.28 13.52 -42.87
CA ASP A 1235 -13.61 14.07 -41.56
C ASP A 1235 -12.51 15.03 -41.09
N VAL A 1236 -12.89 16.15 -40.47
CA VAL A 1236 -11.93 17.10 -39.89
C VAL A 1236 -11.31 16.49 -38.62
N VAL A 1237 -9.99 16.34 -38.62
CA VAL A 1237 -9.22 15.77 -37.50
C VAL A 1237 -8.63 16.88 -36.64
N ALA A 1238 -8.06 17.92 -37.25
CA ALA A 1238 -7.47 19.05 -36.53
C ALA A 1238 -7.64 20.36 -37.29
N LEU A 1239 -7.78 21.45 -36.54
CA LEU A 1239 -7.75 22.83 -37.03
C LEU A 1239 -6.62 23.56 -36.34
N SER A 1240 -5.86 24.37 -37.07
CA SER A 1240 -4.79 25.18 -36.49
C SER A 1240 -4.78 26.60 -37.05
N THR A 1241 -4.47 27.56 -36.19
CA THR A 1241 -4.23 28.97 -36.56
C THR A 1241 -2.86 29.39 -36.07
N GLN A 1242 -2.10 30.03 -36.95
CA GLN A 1242 -0.67 30.29 -36.71
C GLN A 1242 -0.27 31.69 -37.15
N VAL A 1243 0.56 32.31 -36.32
CA VAL A 1243 1.29 33.53 -36.69
C VAL A 1243 2.75 33.16 -36.80
N GLY A 1244 3.35 33.44 -37.94
CA GLY A 1244 4.78 33.20 -38.20
C GLY A 1244 5.50 34.45 -38.67
N LEU A 1245 6.82 34.31 -38.88
CA LEU A 1245 7.65 35.34 -39.52
C LEU A 1245 8.35 34.77 -40.76
N VAL A 1246 8.74 35.63 -41.68
CA VAL A 1246 9.59 35.35 -42.85
C VAL A 1246 10.92 36.07 -42.63
N LEU A 1247 11.98 35.32 -42.35
CA LEU A 1247 13.30 35.86 -42.02
C LEU A 1247 14.37 35.27 -42.93
N SER A 1248 15.46 36.00 -43.21
CA SER A 1248 16.61 35.41 -43.93
C SER A 1248 17.21 34.24 -43.13
N ALA A 1249 17.55 33.13 -43.81
CA ALA A 1249 18.18 31.96 -43.19
C ALA A 1249 19.53 32.26 -42.52
N SER A 1250 20.20 33.36 -42.88
CA SER A 1250 21.39 33.86 -42.18
C SER A 1250 21.12 34.12 -40.68
N ARG A 1251 19.90 34.51 -40.30
CA ARG A 1251 19.48 34.68 -38.89
C ARG A 1251 19.26 33.35 -38.16
N ASN A 1252 19.02 32.28 -38.90
CA ASN A 1252 18.92 30.93 -38.34
C ASN A 1252 20.33 30.33 -38.13
N ILE A 1253 21.24 30.47 -39.09
CA ILE A 1253 22.55 29.78 -39.06
C ILE A 1253 23.65 30.59 -38.32
N GLY A 1254 23.55 31.93 -38.27
CA GLY A 1254 24.57 32.77 -37.65
C GLY A 1254 24.55 32.77 -36.11
N SER A 1255 25.73 32.74 -35.48
CA SER A 1255 25.90 33.14 -34.07
C SER A 1255 25.58 34.63 -33.96
N ARG A 1256 24.63 35.00 -33.09
CA ARG A 1256 24.11 36.36 -32.90
C ARG A 1256 25.25 37.40 -32.95
N ALA A 1257 25.33 38.17 -34.02
CA ALA A 1257 26.18 39.35 -34.04
C ALA A 1257 25.69 40.30 -32.93
N LYS A 1258 26.63 40.76 -32.10
CA LYS A 1258 26.38 41.64 -30.96
C LYS A 1258 25.57 42.86 -31.44
N LEU A 1259 24.32 42.95 -30.98
CA LEU A 1259 23.58 44.19 -30.87
C LEU A 1259 23.72 44.70 -29.44
#